data_AF-A0A8T5SMB8-F1
#
_entry.id   AF-A0A8T5SMB8-F1
#
_cell.length_a   1.000
_cell.length_b   1.000
_cell.length_c   1.000
_cell.angle_alpha   90.00
_cell.angle_beta   90.00
_cell.angle_gamma   90.00
#
_symmetry.space_group_name_H-M   'P 1'
#
loop_
_entity.id
_entity.type
_entity.pdbx_description
1 polymer ?
#
loop_
_entity_poly.entity_id
_entity_poly.type
_entity_poly.pdbx_seq_one_letter_code
_entity_poly.pdbx_strand_id
1 'polypeptide(L)'
;DTLSDRDELFYWSSDPLDRDSDNDGLEDGEEALTWHTLLNSTDTDSDNLSDYDEIKVFETNPLLYDTDGDSIGDGDELNIYNTSPLREDTDSDKLLDGQEINGFYMTFNISGVVDSRWVYTNPRVSDTDSDELTDFEEVNMTHTDPTLFSTQGNAMSDADWDIDGDLLTNAQEIRLTRTDPGEWDTDMDGKNDGADDEDRDLLTNYWECALTKTDPRDPDSNDNGISDYNDDEDGDTISNGRECKIYGTDPRNRDSDRDGLYDNEEIEDWGTDPLNKDSDFDGLEDGPEVNDWGTFPDSNDTDLDWLTDYEEVILTGTDPTTNMTHTGILDRLWDSDSDGLTNWDELRVYFTLPNDPDFDNDDLIDGLEITLGTNINGTDSDFDLLTDGEEYLLYGTNPLWPDSDLDGLSDYDEVIVYETDPLLEDSDGDTISDYDEVFGVNPLSIATDPLEDDGDFDGLSDYEELFVTPYSDPTKTDSDQDGLGDFMEVTEYHTQPMNNDTDSDMLSDGAEVNIYHTDPMLADSDADGIDDYTEVMVLGTDPNNRDSDGDGILDGQDFFPTTHWIFQVAGLIVLAFVAAVGVKRFRDRYMVEEFVTKAEPASLGLEPGMDIAVEYKIRDGRVIFGVVVRNGSDNPMQNVQVILGVPDLTDAIKTENLGTVEPDTVSVAQIEFELQPGAEGELIGMVEYDSIEGEHKVVNLKPVMIVA
;
A
#
# COMPACT_ATOMS: atom_id res chain seq x y z
N ASP A 1 -30.42 -49.00 -72.80
CA ASP A 1 -29.60 -48.08 -73.58
C ASP A 1 -30.10 -47.82 -75.00
N THR A 2 -30.51 -48.81 -75.82
CA THR A 2 -30.70 -48.69 -77.30
C THR A 2 -29.42 -48.82 -78.12
N LEU A 3 -28.30 -49.11 -77.46
CA LEU A 3 -27.08 -49.57 -78.12
C LEU A 3 -27.16 -51.06 -78.42
N SER A 4 -26.27 -51.55 -79.29
CA SER A 4 -26.17 -52.98 -79.56
C SER A 4 -25.01 -53.58 -78.77
N ASP A 5 -25.16 -54.83 -78.28
CA ASP A 5 -24.12 -55.54 -77.53
C ASP A 5 -22.76 -55.57 -78.28
N ARG A 6 -22.82 -55.50 -79.62
CA ARG A 6 -21.63 -55.42 -80.48
C ARG A 6 -20.96 -54.05 -80.39
N ASP A 7 -21.72 -52.98 -80.38
CA ASP A 7 -21.20 -51.61 -80.35
C ASP A 7 -20.67 -51.26 -78.95
N GLU A 8 -21.34 -51.68 -77.90
CA GLU A 8 -20.86 -51.59 -76.50
C GLU A 8 -19.51 -52.29 -76.35
N LEU A 9 -19.39 -53.55 -76.80
CA LEU A 9 -18.15 -54.33 -76.63
C LEU A 9 -16.99 -53.86 -77.54
N PHE A 10 -17.25 -53.43 -78.77
CA PHE A 10 -16.20 -53.19 -79.78
C PHE A 10 -15.96 -51.72 -80.13
N TYR A 11 -16.89 -50.82 -79.83
CA TYR A 11 -16.77 -49.40 -80.17
C TYR A 11 -16.64 -48.53 -78.90
N TRP A 12 -17.49 -48.76 -77.91
CA TRP A 12 -17.53 -47.97 -76.67
C TRP A 12 -16.75 -48.58 -75.50
N SER A 13 -16.46 -49.89 -75.57
CA SER A 13 -15.81 -50.65 -74.50
C SER A 13 -16.57 -50.66 -73.18
N SER A 14 -17.91 -50.58 -73.21
CA SER A 14 -18.82 -50.62 -72.05
C SER A 14 -19.37 -52.04 -71.81
N ASP A 15 -20.04 -52.30 -70.68
CA ASP A 15 -20.56 -53.64 -70.35
C ASP A 15 -21.91 -53.90 -71.01
N PRO A 16 -22.02 -54.78 -72.04
CA PRO A 16 -23.29 -55.06 -72.73
C PRO A 16 -24.34 -55.78 -71.87
N LEU A 17 -24.01 -56.14 -70.63
CA LEU A 17 -24.94 -56.70 -69.65
C LEU A 17 -25.45 -55.67 -68.64
N ASP A 18 -24.85 -54.48 -68.61
CA ASP A 18 -25.31 -53.33 -67.84
C ASP A 18 -25.92 -52.30 -68.80
N ARG A 19 -26.92 -51.55 -68.33
CA ARG A 19 -27.54 -50.49 -69.16
C ARG A 19 -26.99 -49.10 -68.86
N ASP A 20 -26.17 -49.02 -67.82
CA ASP A 20 -25.54 -47.85 -67.22
C ASP A 20 -24.20 -48.36 -66.65
N SER A 21 -23.17 -48.32 -67.49
CA SER A 21 -21.92 -49.04 -67.30
C SER A 21 -21.03 -48.43 -66.21
N ASP A 22 -21.14 -47.15 -65.92
CA ASP A 22 -20.44 -46.47 -64.82
C ASP A 22 -21.34 -46.15 -63.61
N ASN A 23 -22.64 -46.42 -63.71
CA ASN A 23 -23.63 -46.32 -62.64
C ASN A 23 -23.85 -44.88 -62.13
N ASP A 24 -23.71 -43.87 -62.99
CA ASP A 24 -23.98 -42.47 -62.65
C ASP A 24 -25.48 -42.09 -62.75
N GLY A 25 -26.29 -42.93 -63.40
CA GLY A 25 -27.72 -42.73 -63.60
C GLY A 25 -28.13 -42.33 -65.02
N LEU A 26 -27.19 -42.17 -65.96
CA LEU A 26 -27.43 -42.07 -67.40
C LEU A 26 -27.34 -43.47 -68.05
N GLU A 27 -28.23 -43.78 -69.00
CA GLU A 27 -28.08 -45.05 -69.74
C GLU A 27 -26.99 -44.92 -70.81
N ASP A 28 -26.20 -45.98 -71.07
CA ASP A 28 -25.09 -45.98 -72.06
C ASP A 28 -25.49 -45.39 -73.43
N GLY A 29 -26.74 -45.62 -73.85
CA GLY A 29 -27.24 -45.12 -75.12
C GLY A 29 -27.74 -43.68 -75.11
N GLU A 30 -28.12 -43.15 -73.94
CA GLU A 30 -28.35 -41.71 -73.74
C GLU A 30 -27.01 -40.96 -73.83
N GLU A 31 -25.98 -41.45 -73.15
CA GLU A 31 -24.62 -40.93 -73.20
C GLU A 31 -24.03 -40.99 -74.62
N ALA A 32 -24.02 -42.15 -75.27
CA ALA A 32 -23.39 -42.31 -76.59
C ALA A 32 -24.06 -41.49 -77.71
N LEU A 33 -25.40 -41.43 -77.71
CA LEU A 33 -26.18 -40.95 -78.85
C LEU A 33 -26.73 -39.53 -78.66
N THR A 34 -26.85 -39.05 -77.43
CA THR A 34 -27.48 -37.76 -77.11
C THR A 34 -26.48 -36.75 -76.55
N TRP A 35 -25.76 -37.11 -75.49
CA TRP A 35 -24.89 -36.19 -74.75
C TRP A 35 -23.42 -36.28 -75.16
N HIS A 36 -23.03 -37.40 -75.78
CA HIS A 36 -21.68 -37.69 -76.25
C HIS A 36 -20.61 -37.78 -75.14
N THR A 37 -21.04 -38.20 -73.95
CA THR A 37 -20.22 -38.47 -72.77
C THR A 37 -19.55 -39.85 -72.80
N LEU A 38 -18.66 -40.13 -71.85
CA LEU A 38 -17.87 -41.36 -71.75
C LEU A 38 -18.59 -42.42 -70.90
N LEU A 39 -19.14 -43.45 -71.55
CA LEU A 39 -19.91 -44.57 -70.95
C LEU A 39 -19.25 -45.39 -69.83
N ASN A 40 -17.98 -45.11 -69.48
CA ASN A 40 -17.28 -45.81 -68.40
C ASN A 40 -16.67 -44.82 -67.39
N SER A 41 -17.10 -43.57 -67.43
CA SER A 41 -16.59 -42.47 -66.64
C SER A 41 -17.78 -41.64 -66.20
N THR A 42 -18.09 -41.69 -64.91
CA THR A 42 -19.19 -40.93 -64.30
C THR A 42 -19.00 -39.40 -64.38
N ASP A 43 -17.93 -38.92 -65.01
CA ASP A 43 -17.45 -37.54 -65.11
C ASP A 43 -16.55 -37.50 -66.36
N THR A 44 -17.04 -36.89 -67.44
CA THR A 44 -16.42 -36.97 -68.77
C THR A 44 -15.28 -35.97 -68.97
N ASP A 45 -15.42 -34.74 -68.49
CA ASP A 45 -14.41 -33.68 -68.64
C ASP A 45 -13.50 -33.50 -67.42
N SER A 46 -13.75 -34.29 -66.38
CA SER A 46 -12.94 -34.40 -65.17
C SER A 46 -12.91 -33.12 -64.33
N ASP A 47 -14.03 -32.39 -64.28
CA ASP A 47 -14.23 -31.20 -63.44
C ASP A 47 -14.74 -31.53 -62.02
N ASN A 48 -14.96 -32.83 -61.73
CA ASN A 48 -15.53 -33.38 -60.49
C ASN A 48 -17.04 -33.20 -60.31
N LEU A 49 -17.77 -32.87 -61.37
CA LEU A 49 -19.21 -32.98 -61.46
C LEU A 49 -19.58 -34.22 -62.28
N SER A 50 -20.67 -34.89 -61.93
CA SER A 50 -21.08 -36.07 -62.70
C SER A 50 -21.85 -35.66 -63.94
N ASP A 51 -21.67 -36.38 -65.05
CA ASP A 51 -22.40 -36.10 -66.29
C ASP A 51 -23.92 -36.04 -66.05
N TYR A 52 -24.44 -36.93 -65.17
CA TYR A 52 -25.82 -36.88 -64.70
C TYR A 52 -26.18 -35.55 -64.01
N ASP A 53 -25.37 -35.09 -63.07
CA ASP A 53 -25.62 -33.86 -62.30
C ASP A 53 -25.55 -32.62 -63.19
N GLU A 54 -24.58 -32.54 -64.09
CA GLU A 54 -24.47 -31.46 -65.07
C GLU A 54 -25.71 -31.35 -65.95
N ILE A 55 -26.14 -32.47 -66.54
CA ILE A 55 -27.25 -32.48 -67.49
C ILE A 55 -28.61 -32.31 -66.78
N LYS A 56 -28.80 -32.95 -65.63
CA LYS A 56 -30.13 -33.09 -64.99
C LYS A 56 -30.36 -32.15 -63.82
N VAL A 57 -29.30 -31.61 -63.20
CA VAL A 57 -29.39 -30.82 -61.97
C VAL A 57 -28.92 -29.39 -62.20
N PHE A 58 -27.72 -29.18 -62.75
CA PHE A 58 -27.09 -27.87 -62.83
C PHE A 58 -27.19 -27.21 -64.21
N GLU A 59 -27.58 -27.96 -65.24
CA GLU A 59 -27.72 -27.50 -66.63
C GLU A 59 -26.41 -26.98 -67.25
N THR A 60 -25.27 -27.46 -66.74
CA THR A 60 -23.92 -27.21 -67.28
C THR A 60 -23.59 -28.20 -68.42
N ASN A 61 -22.44 -28.02 -69.07
CA ASN A 61 -22.06 -28.80 -70.25
C ASN A 61 -21.01 -29.88 -69.91
N PRO A 62 -21.40 -31.18 -69.89
CA PRO A 62 -20.55 -32.31 -69.44
C PRO A 62 -19.39 -32.67 -70.37
N LEU A 63 -19.11 -31.83 -71.35
CA LEU A 63 -17.99 -31.97 -72.27
C LEU A 63 -16.97 -30.83 -72.11
N LEU A 64 -17.28 -29.85 -71.27
CA LEU A 64 -16.50 -28.65 -71.04
C LEU A 64 -16.28 -28.52 -69.54
N TYR A 65 -15.01 -28.64 -69.15
CA TYR A 65 -14.57 -28.39 -67.78
C TYR A 65 -15.10 -27.06 -67.20
N ASP A 66 -15.35 -26.06 -68.03
CA ASP A 66 -15.81 -24.70 -67.70
C ASP A 66 -16.90 -24.29 -68.71
N THR A 67 -18.16 -24.14 -68.25
CA THR A 67 -19.33 -23.92 -69.09
C THR A 67 -19.52 -22.46 -69.50
N ASP A 68 -19.31 -21.50 -68.61
CA ASP A 68 -19.54 -20.09 -68.88
C ASP A 68 -18.29 -19.33 -69.36
N GLY A 69 -17.12 -19.95 -69.24
CA GLY A 69 -15.87 -19.52 -69.85
C GLY A 69 -15.08 -18.52 -69.02
N ASP A 70 -15.35 -18.43 -67.72
CA ASP A 70 -14.70 -17.50 -66.79
C ASP A 70 -13.31 -17.99 -66.29
N SER A 71 -12.92 -19.21 -66.68
CA SER A 71 -11.70 -19.93 -66.30
C SER A 71 -11.74 -20.72 -64.97
N ILE A 72 -12.91 -20.94 -64.39
CA ILE A 72 -13.15 -21.87 -63.28
C ILE A 72 -13.95 -23.06 -63.82
N GLY A 73 -13.71 -24.26 -63.27
CA GLY A 73 -14.50 -25.41 -63.67
C GLY A 73 -15.85 -25.49 -62.95
N ASP A 74 -16.89 -26.00 -63.62
CA ASP A 74 -18.27 -25.98 -63.11
C ASP A 74 -18.37 -26.70 -61.74
N GLY A 75 -17.68 -27.83 -61.61
CA GLY A 75 -17.52 -28.56 -60.36
C GLY A 75 -16.80 -27.76 -59.26
N ASP A 76 -15.77 -26.97 -59.59
CA ASP A 76 -15.04 -26.14 -58.62
C ASP A 76 -15.91 -24.95 -58.14
N GLU A 77 -16.69 -24.35 -59.03
CA GLU A 77 -17.64 -23.30 -58.69
C GLU A 77 -18.70 -23.76 -57.71
N LEU A 78 -19.30 -24.93 -57.93
CA LEU A 78 -20.34 -25.45 -57.02
C LEU A 78 -19.76 -26.00 -55.71
N ASN A 79 -18.61 -26.68 -55.76
CA ASN A 79 -18.07 -27.41 -54.61
C ASN A 79 -17.10 -26.59 -53.75
N ILE A 80 -16.43 -25.58 -54.32
CA ILE A 80 -15.37 -24.82 -53.65
C ILE A 80 -15.78 -23.37 -53.46
N TYR A 81 -16.13 -22.67 -54.54
CA TYR A 81 -16.27 -21.21 -54.53
C TYR A 81 -17.71 -20.72 -54.28
N ASN A 82 -18.69 -21.60 -54.49
CA ASN A 82 -20.12 -21.31 -54.43
C ASN A 82 -20.53 -20.13 -55.34
N THR A 83 -19.95 -20.10 -56.54
CA THR A 83 -20.25 -19.20 -57.66
C THR A 83 -21.19 -19.91 -58.66
N SER A 84 -21.57 -19.22 -59.73
CA SER A 84 -22.59 -19.69 -60.68
C SER A 84 -21.96 -20.21 -61.98
N PRO A 85 -21.99 -21.52 -62.27
CA PRO A 85 -21.36 -22.11 -63.47
C PRO A 85 -22.08 -21.85 -64.80
N LEU A 86 -23.00 -20.89 -64.79
CA LEU A 86 -23.77 -20.43 -65.93
C LEU A 86 -23.64 -18.92 -66.14
N ARG A 87 -22.87 -18.23 -65.29
CA ARG A 87 -22.72 -16.79 -65.28
C ARG A 87 -21.26 -16.47 -64.95
N GLU A 88 -20.57 -15.97 -65.96
CA GLU A 88 -19.18 -15.54 -65.86
C GLU A 88 -18.89 -14.50 -64.75
N ASP A 89 -19.92 -13.82 -64.23
CA ASP A 89 -19.90 -12.82 -63.17
C ASP A 89 -21.14 -13.05 -62.26
N THR A 90 -20.92 -13.58 -61.07
CA THR A 90 -21.95 -14.02 -60.13
C THR A 90 -22.64 -12.86 -59.44
N ASP A 91 -21.90 -11.86 -58.97
CA ASP A 91 -22.42 -10.73 -58.17
C ASP A 91 -22.75 -9.48 -58.99
N SER A 92 -22.42 -9.49 -60.28
CA SER A 92 -22.74 -8.48 -61.29
C SER A 92 -22.00 -7.16 -61.14
N ASP A 93 -20.80 -7.18 -60.54
CA ASP A 93 -19.96 -5.99 -60.37
C ASP A 93 -19.10 -5.66 -61.61
N LYS A 94 -19.06 -6.57 -62.61
CA LYS A 94 -18.29 -6.58 -63.87
C LYS A 94 -16.88 -7.20 -63.79
N LEU A 95 -16.47 -7.74 -62.65
CA LEU A 95 -15.35 -8.67 -62.56
C LEU A 95 -15.88 -10.10 -62.81
N LEU A 96 -15.10 -10.91 -63.51
CA LEU A 96 -15.46 -12.31 -63.69
C LEU A 96 -15.05 -13.11 -62.46
N ASP A 97 -15.81 -14.14 -62.07
CA ASP A 97 -15.52 -14.90 -60.83
C ASP A 97 -14.09 -15.49 -60.88
N GLY A 98 -13.69 -16.00 -62.04
CA GLY A 98 -12.33 -16.46 -62.32
C GLY A 98 -11.25 -15.38 -62.22
N GLN A 99 -11.54 -14.11 -62.49
CA GLN A 99 -10.57 -13.02 -62.28
C GLN A 99 -10.32 -12.76 -60.80
N GLU A 100 -11.38 -12.76 -60.00
CA GLU A 100 -11.33 -12.48 -58.58
C GLU A 100 -10.63 -13.61 -57.80
N ILE A 101 -10.95 -14.86 -58.15
CA ILE A 101 -10.34 -16.05 -57.55
C ILE A 101 -8.86 -16.18 -57.92
N ASN A 102 -8.48 -15.82 -59.16
CA ASN A 102 -7.07 -15.80 -59.57
C ASN A 102 -6.31 -14.59 -58.99
N GLY A 103 -7.03 -13.55 -58.60
CA GLY A 103 -6.53 -12.33 -57.99
C GLY A 103 -5.88 -11.35 -58.95
N PHE A 104 -5.70 -10.12 -58.46
CA PHE A 104 -5.11 -9.01 -59.20
C PHE A 104 -3.74 -8.67 -58.62
N TYR A 105 -2.73 -8.45 -59.46
CA TYR A 105 -1.44 -7.93 -59.01
C TYR A 105 -1.45 -6.40 -59.06
N MET A 106 -1.68 -5.78 -57.91
CA MET A 106 -1.86 -4.33 -57.79
C MET A 106 -0.66 -3.67 -57.11
N THR A 107 -0.48 -2.38 -57.38
CA THR A 107 0.57 -1.55 -56.80
C THR A 107 -0.04 -0.30 -56.23
N PHE A 108 0.09 -0.13 -54.92
CA PHE A 108 -0.52 0.95 -54.15
C PHE A 108 0.55 1.93 -53.70
N ASN A 109 0.17 3.20 -53.55
CA ASN A 109 1.01 4.22 -52.96
C ASN A 109 0.46 4.59 -51.57
N ILE A 110 0.87 3.84 -50.57
CA ILE A 110 0.37 3.99 -49.20
C ILE A 110 1.22 5.04 -48.49
N SER A 111 0.71 6.25 -48.35
CA SER A 111 1.43 7.36 -47.67
C SER A 111 2.88 7.58 -48.17
N GLY A 112 3.11 7.47 -49.48
CA GLY A 112 4.44 7.61 -50.11
C GLY A 112 5.30 6.34 -50.10
N VAL A 113 4.78 5.22 -49.58
CA VAL A 113 5.40 3.90 -49.64
C VAL A 113 4.71 3.09 -50.72
N VAL A 114 5.48 2.66 -51.72
CA VAL A 114 4.97 1.77 -52.76
C VAL A 114 4.88 0.36 -52.19
N ASP A 115 3.66 -0.17 -52.08
CA ASP A 115 3.37 -1.57 -51.77
C ASP A 115 2.86 -2.29 -53.03
N SER A 116 3.20 -3.57 -53.19
CA SER A 116 2.72 -4.36 -54.33
C SER A 116 2.40 -5.77 -53.87
N ARG A 117 1.16 -6.19 -54.10
CA ARG A 117 0.66 -7.48 -53.63
C ARG A 117 -0.40 -8.05 -54.58
N TRP A 118 -0.66 -9.33 -54.41
CA TRP A 118 -1.84 -9.96 -54.98
C TRP A 118 -3.03 -9.67 -54.07
N VAL A 119 -4.13 -9.20 -54.65
CA VAL A 119 -5.42 -8.99 -53.98
C VAL A 119 -6.45 -9.96 -54.56
N TYR A 120 -7.36 -10.42 -53.71
CA TYR A 120 -8.37 -11.42 -54.06
C TYR A 120 -9.70 -10.96 -53.49
N THR A 121 -10.62 -10.61 -54.36
CA THR A 121 -11.97 -10.17 -54.00
C THR A 121 -12.90 -11.36 -53.87
N ASN A 122 -14.10 -11.13 -53.35
CA ASN A 122 -15.08 -12.16 -53.14
C ASN A 122 -16.12 -12.13 -54.28
N PRO A 123 -16.13 -13.13 -55.18
CA PRO A 123 -16.97 -13.15 -56.39
C PRO A 123 -18.48 -13.30 -56.15
N ARG A 124 -18.91 -13.08 -54.92
CA ARG A 124 -20.29 -13.21 -54.46
C ARG A 124 -20.78 -11.92 -53.82
N VAL A 125 -19.92 -10.91 -53.73
CA VAL A 125 -20.15 -9.65 -53.06
C VAL A 125 -19.48 -8.57 -53.89
N SER A 126 -20.30 -7.76 -54.56
CA SER A 126 -19.83 -6.72 -55.47
C SER A 126 -18.94 -5.63 -54.85
N ASP A 127 -18.85 -5.59 -53.52
CA ASP A 127 -18.11 -4.62 -52.69
C ASP A 127 -17.57 -5.42 -51.51
N THR A 128 -16.35 -5.95 -51.67
CA THR A 128 -15.77 -6.96 -50.79
C THR A 128 -15.50 -6.43 -49.38
N ASP A 129 -15.15 -5.15 -49.23
CA ASP A 129 -14.78 -4.53 -47.96
C ASP A 129 -15.83 -3.56 -47.39
N SER A 130 -16.93 -3.35 -48.14
CA SER A 130 -18.10 -2.55 -47.75
C SER A 130 -17.77 -1.07 -47.54
N ASP A 131 -16.91 -0.51 -48.38
CA ASP A 131 -16.51 0.89 -48.33
C ASP A 131 -17.34 1.82 -49.23
N GLU A 132 -18.27 1.23 -49.99
CA GLU A 132 -19.13 1.84 -51.01
C GLU A 132 -18.55 1.96 -52.43
N LEU A 133 -17.35 1.48 -52.74
CA LEU A 133 -16.93 1.23 -54.12
C LEU A 133 -17.14 -0.24 -54.48
N THR A 134 -17.50 -0.53 -55.73
CA THR A 134 -17.51 -1.93 -56.17
C THR A 134 -16.08 -2.41 -56.42
N ASP A 135 -15.83 -3.70 -56.29
CA ASP A 135 -14.50 -4.28 -56.54
C ASP A 135 -13.98 -3.90 -57.95
N PHE A 136 -14.87 -3.89 -58.95
CA PHE A 136 -14.56 -3.35 -60.29
C PHE A 136 -14.13 -1.86 -60.31
N GLU A 137 -14.81 -1.00 -59.55
CA GLU A 137 -14.54 0.45 -59.51
C GLU A 137 -13.16 0.70 -58.91
N GLU A 138 -12.80 -0.07 -57.90
CA GLU A 138 -11.48 0.03 -57.28
C GLU A 138 -10.36 -0.50 -58.16
N VAL A 139 -10.58 -1.64 -58.81
CA VAL A 139 -9.56 -2.23 -59.68
C VAL A 139 -9.33 -1.39 -60.95
N ASN A 140 -10.39 -0.79 -61.51
CA ASN A 140 -10.34 -0.16 -62.84
C ASN A 140 -10.46 1.36 -62.87
N MET A 141 -10.95 2.01 -61.82
CA MET A 141 -11.13 3.47 -61.78
C MET A 141 -10.15 4.10 -60.77
N THR A 142 -10.32 3.82 -59.48
CA THR A 142 -9.52 4.48 -58.41
C THR A 142 -8.14 3.85 -58.19
N HIS A 143 -7.97 2.59 -58.61
CA HIS A 143 -6.76 1.78 -58.36
C HIS A 143 -6.46 1.60 -56.85
N THR A 144 -7.50 1.51 -56.03
CA THR A 144 -7.45 1.20 -54.58
C THR A 144 -7.54 -0.30 -54.32
N ASP A 145 -7.30 -0.74 -53.08
CA ASP A 145 -7.30 -2.14 -52.69
C ASP A 145 -8.71 -2.59 -52.28
N PRO A 146 -9.43 -3.37 -53.11
CA PRO A 146 -10.83 -3.74 -52.88
C PRO A 146 -11.08 -4.70 -51.72
N THR A 147 -10.04 -5.04 -50.98
CA THR A 147 -10.15 -5.91 -49.81
C THR A 147 -9.98 -5.14 -48.51
N LEU A 148 -9.77 -3.84 -48.58
CA LEU A 148 -9.50 -2.97 -47.45
C LEU A 148 -10.34 -1.70 -47.54
N PHE A 149 -11.26 -1.56 -46.58
CA PHE A 149 -12.06 -0.36 -46.41
C PHE A 149 -11.28 0.96 -46.57
N SER A 150 -9.99 0.99 -46.25
CA SER A 150 -9.11 2.12 -46.51
C SER A 150 -7.75 1.62 -46.98
N THR A 151 -7.40 1.86 -48.24
CA THR A 151 -6.07 1.56 -48.79
C THR A 151 -4.97 2.28 -48.03
N GLN A 152 -5.24 3.51 -47.57
CA GLN A 152 -4.30 4.32 -46.81
C GLN A 152 -4.19 3.92 -45.33
N GLY A 153 -5.17 3.19 -44.80
CA GLY A 153 -5.25 2.80 -43.40
C GLY A 153 -5.50 3.97 -42.44
N ASN A 154 -6.11 5.06 -42.92
CA ASN A 154 -6.36 6.30 -42.17
C ASN A 154 -7.83 6.48 -41.76
N ALA A 155 -8.61 5.39 -41.73
CA ALA A 155 -10.03 5.33 -41.35
C ALA A 155 -11.02 6.08 -42.27
N MET A 156 -10.52 6.73 -43.33
CA MET A 156 -11.32 7.25 -44.44
C MET A 156 -11.48 6.14 -45.47
N SER A 157 -12.70 5.91 -45.96
CA SER A 157 -12.90 4.90 -47.00
C SER A 157 -12.24 5.30 -48.31
N ASP A 158 -11.97 4.34 -49.19
CA ASP A 158 -11.49 4.66 -50.53
C ASP A 158 -12.61 5.34 -51.35
N ALA A 159 -13.89 5.06 -51.06
CA ALA A 159 -15.03 5.83 -51.57
C ALA A 159 -15.02 7.33 -51.16
N ASP A 160 -14.70 7.62 -49.90
CA ASP A 160 -14.65 8.99 -49.34
C ASP A 160 -13.32 9.71 -49.60
N TRP A 161 -12.34 8.99 -50.12
CA TRP A 161 -11.03 9.56 -50.43
C TRP A 161 -11.10 10.41 -51.70
N ASP A 162 -10.61 11.66 -51.60
CA ASP A 162 -10.23 12.52 -52.72
C ASP A 162 -8.78 12.20 -53.14
N ILE A 163 -8.62 11.36 -54.17
CA ILE A 163 -7.32 10.79 -54.55
C ILE A 163 -6.46 11.75 -55.38
N ASP A 164 -7.08 12.65 -56.15
CA ASP A 164 -6.40 13.60 -57.03
C ASP A 164 -6.31 15.03 -56.46
N GLY A 165 -7.03 15.31 -55.38
CA GLY A 165 -7.00 16.55 -54.60
C GLY A 165 -7.88 17.65 -55.18
N ASP A 166 -8.95 17.30 -55.87
CA ASP A 166 -9.82 18.24 -56.57
C ASP A 166 -11.06 18.73 -55.76
N LEU A 167 -11.21 18.20 -54.54
CA LEU A 167 -12.30 18.41 -53.56
C LEU A 167 -13.54 17.52 -53.74
N LEU A 168 -13.60 16.65 -54.74
CA LEU A 168 -14.62 15.62 -54.86
C LEU A 168 -14.09 14.29 -54.31
N THR A 169 -14.97 13.48 -53.72
CA THR A 169 -14.59 12.12 -53.32
C THR A 169 -14.72 11.17 -54.51
N ASN A 170 -13.95 10.08 -54.51
CA ASN A 170 -14.02 9.05 -55.56
C ASN A 170 -15.46 8.61 -55.84
N ALA A 171 -16.26 8.39 -54.80
CA ALA A 171 -17.67 8.01 -54.95
C ALA A 171 -18.53 9.11 -55.58
N GLN A 172 -18.29 10.39 -55.25
CA GLN A 172 -19.00 11.53 -55.86
C GLN A 172 -18.68 11.62 -57.34
N GLU A 173 -17.43 11.43 -57.71
CA GLU A 173 -16.99 11.48 -59.09
C GLU A 173 -17.59 10.37 -59.94
N ILE A 174 -17.60 9.14 -59.42
CA ILE A 174 -18.18 7.98 -60.13
C ILE A 174 -19.70 8.13 -60.27
N ARG A 175 -20.39 8.56 -59.21
CA ARG A 175 -21.86 8.46 -59.10
C ARG A 175 -22.59 9.73 -59.53
N LEU A 176 -22.04 10.90 -59.22
CA LEU A 176 -22.71 12.20 -59.38
C LEU A 176 -22.20 12.91 -60.64
N THR A 177 -20.93 13.32 -60.67
CA THR A 177 -20.37 14.13 -61.77
C THR A 177 -20.02 13.29 -63.00
N ARG A 178 -19.71 12.00 -62.82
CA ARG A 178 -19.17 11.05 -63.83
C ARG A 178 -17.82 11.52 -64.40
N THR A 179 -16.95 11.99 -63.51
CA THR A 179 -15.55 12.36 -63.79
C THR A 179 -14.61 11.19 -63.47
N ASP A 180 -13.34 11.31 -63.86
CA ASP A 180 -12.32 10.28 -63.61
C ASP A 180 -11.62 10.57 -62.28
N PRO A 181 -11.82 9.73 -61.24
CA PRO A 181 -11.28 10.02 -59.92
C PRO A 181 -9.76 10.15 -59.85
N GLY A 182 -9.04 9.57 -60.83
CA GLY A 182 -7.58 9.65 -60.87
C GLY A 182 -7.03 10.96 -61.46
N GLU A 183 -7.88 11.85 -61.99
CA GLU A 183 -7.47 13.00 -62.79
C GLU A 183 -8.21 14.27 -62.37
N TRP A 184 -7.48 15.17 -61.69
CA TRP A 184 -8.02 16.43 -61.14
C TRP A 184 -8.71 17.39 -62.14
N ASP A 185 -8.66 17.12 -63.45
CA ASP A 185 -9.25 17.91 -64.54
C ASP A 185 -9.58 16.94 -65.70
N THR A 186 -10.74 16.29 -65.62
CA THR A 186 -11.16 15.23 -66.55
C THR A 186 -11.30 15.74 -67.99
N ASP A 187 -11.80 16.97 -68.18
CA ASP A 187 -12.13 17.52 -69.49
C ASP A 187 -11.01 18.39 -70.13
N MET A 188 -9.97 18.69 -69.34
CA MET A 188 -8.78 19.45 -69.69
C MET A 188 -9.06 20.92 -70.05
N ASP A 189 -10.10 21.53 -69.49
CA ASP A 189 -10.41 22.95 -69.69
C ASP A 189 -9.56 23.89 -68.82
N GLY A 190 -8.85 23.34 -67.83
CA GLY A 190 -7.97 24.03 -66.91
C GLY A 190 -8.62 24.46 -65.59
N LYS A 191 -9.86 24.04 -65.33
CA LYS A 191 -10.47 23.97 -64.00
C LYS A 191 -10.45 22.54 -63.50
N ASN A 192 -10.55 22.37 -62.19
CA ASN A 192 -10.65 21.05 -61.61
C ASN A 192 -12.11 20.60 -61.54
N ASP A 193 -12.36 19.29 -61.51
CA ASP A 193 -13.71 18.75 -61.62
C ASP A 193 -14.62 19.24 -60.48
N GLY A 194 -14.10 19.43 -59.26
CA GLY A 194 -14.80 20.05 -58.14
C GLY A 194 -15.17 21.53 -58.33
N ALA A 195 -14.39 22.34 -59.07
CA ALA A 195 -14.72 23.75 -59.33
C ALA A 195 -15.48 23.97 -60.64
N ASP A 196 -15.80 22.89 -61.36
CA ASP A 196 -16.66 22.97 -62.51
C ASP A 196 -18.12 23.18 -62.16
N ASP A 197 -18.86 23.67 -63.14
CA ASP A 197 -20.29 24.02 -63.07
C ASP A 197 -20.93 23.33 -64.29
N GLU A 198 -21.17 22.03 -64.14
CA GLU A 198 -21.52 21.09 -65.22
C GLU A 198 -22.90 21.42 -65.82
N ASP A 199 -23.85 21.84 -64.99
CA ASP A 199 -25.22 22.15 -65.37
C ASP A 199 -25.50 23.65 -65.64
N ARG A 200 -24.57 24.53 -65.24
CA ARG A 200 -24.55 25.98 -65.47
C ARG A 200 -25.55 26.77 -64.65
N ASP A 201 -25.82 26.32 -63.44
CA ASP A 201 -26.71 26.99 -62.50
C ASP A 201 -25.98 28.05 -61.62
N LEU A 202 -24.63 28.06 -61.66
CA LEU A 202 -23.66 28.91 -60.92
C LEU A 202 -23.18 28.36 -59.58
N LEU A 203 -23.62 27.19 -59.15
CA LEU A 203 -22.94 26.38 -58.15
C LEU A 203 -21.79 25.60 -58.81
N THR A 204 -20.83 25.16 -58.00
CA THR A 204 -19.79 24.25 -58.49
C THR A 204 -20.15 22.83 -58.08
N ASN A 205 -19.65 21.84 -58.81
CA ASN A 205 -19.83 20.42 -58.50
C ASN A 205 -19.49 20.12 -57.03
N TYR A 206 -18.43 20.73 -56.49
CA TYR A 206 -18.10 20.65 -55.07
C TYR A 206 -19.19 21.20 -54.17
N TRP A 207 -19.73 22.41 -54.43
CA TRP A 207 -20.80 22.98 -53.60
C TRP A 207 -22.06 22.12 -53.64
N GLU A 208 -22.37 21.54 -54.79
CA GLU A 208 -23.55 20.69 -54.97
C GLU A 208 -23.38 19.34 -54.25
N CYS A 209 -22.24 18.68 -54.45
CA CYS A 209 -21.92 17.41 -53.80
C CYS A 209 -21.70 17.56 -52.28
N ALA A 210 -21.02 18.61 -51.84
CA ALA A 210 -20.56 18.74 -50.46
C ALA A 210 -21.53 19.52 -49.57
N LEU A 211 -22.07 20.64 -50.07
CA LEU A 211 -22.84 21.60 -49.27
C LEU A 211 -24.36 21.42 -49.46
N THR A 212 -24.89 21.63 -50.67
CA THR A 212 -26.36 21.63 -50.89
C THR A 212 -26.94 20.23 -51.05
N LYS A 213 -26.15 19.21 -51.42
CA LYS A 213 -26.59 17.85 -51.78
C LYS A 213 -27.56 17.82 -52.96
N THR A 214 -27.39 18.74 -53.91
CA THR A 214 -28.11 18.78 -55.19
C THR A 214 -27.39 17.94 -56.25
N ASP A 215 -28.05 17.63 -57.36
CA ASP A 215 -27.47 16.89 -58.48
C ASP A 215 -26.64 17.85 -59.34
N PRO A 216 -25.30 17.72 -59.41
CA PRO A 216 -24.43 18.63 -60.17
C PRO A 216 -24.68 18.69 -61.68
N ARG A 217 -25.62 17.88 -62.17
CA ARG A 217 -25.95 17.74 -63.58
C ARG A 217 -27.37 18.21 -63.90
N ASP A 218 -28.10 18.72 -62.92
CA ASP A 218 -29.48 19.17 -63.07
C ASP A 218 -29.70 20.52 -62.36
N PRO A 219 -29.89 21.63 -63.09
CA PRO A 219 -29.87 22.98 -62.52
C PRO A 219 -31.09 23.33 -61.65
N ASP A 220 -31.99 22.37 -61.43
CA ASP A 220 -33.22 22.45 -60.62
C ASP A 220 -33.52 21.03 -60.12
N SER A 221 -32.70 20.53 -59.19
CA SER A 221 -32.71 19.14 -58.71
C SER A 221 -34.07 18.68 -58.15
N ASN A 222 -34.89 19.62 -57.67
CA ASN A 222 -36.19 19.34 -57.06
C ASN A 222 -37.40 19.67 -57.96
N ASP A 223 -37.16 20.08 -59.21
CA ASP A 223 -38.17 20.43 -60.22
C ASP A 223 -39.16 21.53 -59.74
N ASN A 224 -38.76 22.42 -58.83
CA ASN A 224 -39.65 23.43 -58.24
C ASN A 224 -39.74 24.72 -59.10
N GLY A 225 -38.86 24.86 -60.10
CA GLY A 225 -38.79 25.99 -61.02
C GLY A 225 -37.87 27.13 -60.57
N ILE A 226 -37.13 26.95 -59.49
CA ILE A 226 -36.04 27.78 -58.98
C ILE A 226 -34.76 26.97 -59.15
N SER A 227 -33.67 27.59 -59.61
CA SER A 227 -32.41 26.85 -59.75
C SER A 227 -31.79 26.56 -58.39
N ASP A 228 -30.98 25.51 -58.28
CA ASP A 228 -30.35 25.12 -57.02
C ASP A 228 -29.52 26.27 -56.41
N TYR A 229 -28.84 27.09 -57.23
CA TYR A 229 -28.18 28.33 -56.80
C TYR A 229 -29.10 29.36 -56.11
N ASN A 230 -30.35 29.48 -56.56
CA ASN A 230 -31.31 30.47 -56.06
C ASN A 230 -32.31 29.87 -55.05
N ASP A 231 -32.25 28.56 -54.81
CA ASP A 231 -33.07 27.91 -53.81
C ASP A 231 -32.59 28.26 -52.40
N ASP A 232 -33.45 28.01 -51.42
CA ASP A 232 -33.27 28.26 -49.99
C ASP A 232 -33.57 26.93 -49.28
N GLU A 233 -32.53 26.11 -49.12
CA GLU A 233 -32.66 24.69 -48.76
C GLU A 233 -33.01 24.50 -47.27
N ASP A 234 -32.58 25.42 -46.39
CA ASP A 234 -32.88 25.38 -44.95
C ASP A 234 -34.00 26.34 -44.49
N GLY A 235 -34.43 27.25 -45.37
CA GLY A 235 -35.55 28.16 -45.15
C GLY A 235 -35.22 29.37 -44.29
N ASP A 236 -33.95 29.76 -44.19
CA ASP A 236 -33.49 30.93 -43.44
C ASP A 236 -33.64 32.24 -44.23
N THR A 237 -34.07 32.18 -45.50
CA THR A 237 -34.25 33.31 -46.45
C THR A 237 -32.99 33.81 -47.16
N ILE A 238 -31.84 33.21 -46.92
CA ILE A 238 -30.65 33.31 -47.76
C ILE A 238 -30.74 32.22 -48.83
N SER A 239 -30.22 32.50 -50.02
CA SER A 239 -30.17 31.49 -51.09
C SER A 239 -28.87 30.71 -51.01
N ASN A 240 -28.87 29.43 -51.35
CA ASN A 240 -27.70 28.56 -51.42
C ASN A 240 -26.47 29.25 -52.06
N GLY A 241 -26.68 29.92 -53.19
CA GLY A 241 -25.62 30.60 -53.93
C GLY A 241 -25.04 31.86 -53.28
N ARG A 242 -25.74 32.44 -52.29
CA ARG A 242 -25.25 33.54 -51.45
C ARG A 242 -24.49 32.99 -50.25
N GLU A 243 -25.00 31.93 -49.65
CA GLU A 243 -24.35 31.23 -48.55
C GLU A 243 -22.98 30.70 -48.99
N CYS A 244 -22.93 29.87 -50.04
CA CYS A 244 -21.67 29.31 -50.54
C CYS A 244 -20.64 30.37 -51.00
N LYS A 245 -21.10 31.52 -51.52
CA LYS A 245 -20.23 32.48 -52.24
C LYS A 245 -19.91 33.77 -51.48
N ILE A 246 -20.78 34.19 -50.58
CA ILE A 246 -20.70 35.49 -49.90
C ILE A 246 -20.43 35.29 -48.41
N TYR A 247 -21.24 34.46 -47.75
CA TYR A 247 -21.23 34.34 -46.28
C TYR A 247 -20.41 33.15 -45.79
N GLY A 248 -20.31 32.08 -46.57
CA GLY A 248 -19.62 30.84 -46.19
C GLY A 248 -20.42 29.97 -45.23
N THR A 249 -21.71 30.27 -45.04
CA THR A 249 -22.66 29.51 -44.22
C THR A 249 -23.06 28.18 -44.89
N ASP A 250 -23.61 27.27 -44.10
CA ASP A 250 -24.09 25.95 -44.55
C ASP A 250 -25.52 26.05 -45.09
N PRO A 251 -25.76 25.93 -46.41
CA PRO A 251 -27.09 26.06 -47.03
C PRO A 251 -28.17 25.09 -46.53
N ARG A 252 -27.76 24.06 -45.78
CA ARG A 252 -28.66 23.05 -45.22
C ARG A 252 -28.91 23.28 -43.73
N ASN A 253 -28.37 24.34 -43.17
CA ASN A 253 -28.42 24.62 -41.74
C ASN A 253 -28.54 26.13 -41.48
N ARG A 254 -29.78 26.55 -41.25
CA ARG A 254 -30.21 27.94 -40.98
C ARG A 254 -29.52 28.67 -39.82
N ASP A 255 -28.65 28.00 -39.08
CA ASP A 255 -27.96 28.41 -37.85
C ASP A 255 -26.60 27.69 -37.88
N SER A 256 -25.68 28.27 -38.65
CA SER A 256 -24.44 27.65 -39.11
C SER A 256 -23.46 27.37 -37.97
N ASP A 257 -23.35 28.28 -37.00
CA ASP A 257 -22.47 28.13 -35.83
C ASP A 257 -23.18 27.58 -34.57
N ARG A 258 -24.52 27.48 -34.61
CA ARG A 258 -25.37 26.81 -33.62
C ARG A 258 -25.47 27.53 -32.29
N ASP A 259 -25.42 28.85 -32.32
CA ASP A 259 -25.58 29.70 -31.15
C ASP A 259 -27.06 30.03 -30.85
N GLY A 260 -27.96 29.74 -31.81
CA GLY A 260 -29.40 29.94 -31.69
C GLY A 260 -29.96 31.18 -32.40
N LEU A 261 -29.13 31.95 -33.11
CA LEU A 261 -29.57 32.90 -34.14
C LEU A 261 -29.58 32.22 -35.51
N TYR A 262 -30.41 32.73 -36.41
CA TYR A 262 -30.33 32.29 -37.80
C TYR A 262 -29.32 33.14 -38.56
N ASP A 263 -28.64 32.53 -39.54
CA ASP A 263 -27.61 33.21 -40.31
C ASP A 263 -28.12 34.53 -40.91
N ASN A 264 -29.38 34.55 -41.36
CA ASN A 264 -30.04 35.74 -41.85
C ASN A 264 -30.31 36.82 -40.78
N GLU A 265 -30.64 36.43 -39.55
CA GLU A 265 -30.87 37.33 -38.41
C GLU A 265 -29.55 37.99 -38.00
N GLU A 266 -28.48 37.22 -37.94
CA GLU A 266 -27.13 37.71 -37.66
C GLU A 266 -26.67 38.72 -38.71
N ILE A 267 -26.83 38.40 -40.00
CA ILE A 267 -26.37 39.28 -41.09
C ILE A 267 -27.20 40.58 -41.18
N GLU A 268 -28.53 40.50 -41.10
CA GLU A 268 -29.41 41.63 -41.41
C GLU A 268 -29.82 42.45 -40.17
N ASP A 269 -30.02 41.80 -39.01
CA ASP A 269 -30.54 42.47 -37.82
C ASP A 269 -29.44 42.86 -36.82
N TRP A 270 -28.40 42.04 -36.62
CA TRP A 270 -27.36 42.25 -35.60
C TRP A 270 -26.00 42.71 -36.16
N GLY A 271 -25.66 42.28 -37.38
CA GLY A 271 -24.35 42.56 -37.98
C GLY A 271 -23.21 41.69 -37.41
N THR A 272 -23.54 40.55 -36.82
CA THR A 272 -22.62 39.52 -36.29
C THR A 272 -22.14 38.59 -37.42
N ASP A 273 -21.18 37.72 -37.12
CA ASP A 273 -20.62 36.75 -38.07
C ASP A 273 -21.29 35.38 -37.87
N PRO A 274 -22.10 34.88 -38.82
CA PRO A 274 -22.88 33.63 -38.66
C PRO A 274 -22.07 32.33 -38.64
N LEU A 275 -20.74 32.48 -38.68
CA LEU A 275 -19.79 31.38 -38.51
C LEU A 275 -19.07 31.44 -37.17
N ASN A 276 -19.43 32.40 -36.32
CA ASN A 276 -18.76 32.69 -35.07
C ASN A 276 -19.76 33.07 -33.96
N LYS A 277 -20.09 32.05 -33.18
CA LYS A 277 -21.01 32.08 -32.04
C LYS A 277 -20.79 33.16 -30.96
N ASP A 278 -19.68 33.90 -31.00
CA ASP A 278 -19.27 34.93 -30.02
C ASP A 278 -18.50 36.01 -30.79
N SER A 279 -19.24 36.99 -31.31
CA SER A 279 -18.79 37.97 -32.28
C SER A 279 -17.88 39.05 -31.70
N ASP A 280 -18.04 39.38 -30.43
CA ASP A 280 -17.24 40.40 -29.75
C ASP A 280 -16.14 39.83 -28.83
N PHE A 281 -16.11 38.51 -28.66
CA PHE A 281 -15.14 37.73 -27.91
C PHE A 281 -15.12 38.04 -26.41
N ASP A 282 -16.27 38.37 -25.84
CA ASP A 282 -16.41 38.60 -24.40
C ASP A 282 -16.67 37.30 -23.60
N GLY A 283 -17.09 36.23 -24.29
CA GLY A 283 -17.35 34.91 -23.72
C GLY A 283 -18.83 34.55 -23.57
N LEU A 284 -19.76 35.46 -23.88
CA LEU A 284 -21.16 35.13 -24.15
C LEU A 284 -21.34 34.79 -25.63
N GLU A 285 -22.36 33.97 -25.92
CA GLU A 285 -22.68 33.62 -27.31
C GLU A 285 -23.77 34.56 -27.85
N ASP A 286 -23.71 34.94 -29.14
CA ASP A 286 -24.55 36.01 -29.71
C ASP A 286 -26.05 35.70 -29.54
N GLY A 287 -26.44 34.44 -29.75
CA GLY A 287 -27.79 33.94 -29.51
C GLY A 287 -28.31 34.15 -28.09
N PRO A 288 -27.65 33.63 -27.04
CA PRO A 288 -27.99 33.91 -25.65
C PRO A 288 -27.99 35.41 -25.29
N GLU A 289 -27.06 36.19 -25.81
CA GLU A 289 -27.01 37.64 -25.61
C GLU A 289 -28.29 38.31 -26.07
N VAL A 290 -28.75 37.99 -27.29
CA VAL A 290 -29.98 38.54 -27.85
C VAL A 290 -31.23 37.99 -27.14
N ASN A 291 -31.29 36.68 -26.92
CA ASN A 291 -32.52 35.99 -26.52
C ASN A 291 -32.78 36.01 -25.01
N ASP A 292 -31.72 35.95 -24.20
CA ASP A 292 -31.82 35.79 -22.75
C ASP A 292 -31.45 37.08 -21.99
N TRP A 293 -30.42 37.79 -22.43
CA TRP A 293 -29.84 38.93 -21.69
C TRP A 293 -30.23 40.31 -22.24
N GLY A 294 -30.53 40.39 -23.54
CA GLY A 294 -30.86 41.64 -24.22
C GLY A 294 -29.66 42.57 -24.40
N THR A 295 -28.46 42.01 -24.45
CA THR A 295 -27.19 42.69 -24.73
C THR A 295 -26.95 42.82 -26.23
N PHE A 296 -25.90 43.54 -26.61
CA PHE A 296 -25.50 43.70 -28.00
C PHE A 296 -24.36 42.74 -28.33
N PRO A 297 -24.57 41.72 -29.20
CA PRO A 297 -23.56 40.70 -29.46
C PRO A 297 -22.33 41.18 -30.25
N ASP A 298 -22.34 42.43 -30.71
CA ASP A 298 -21.19 43.07 -31.35
C ASP A 298 -20.41 44.01 -30.40
N SER A 299 -20.73 43.98 -29.10
CA SER A 299 -20.25 44.94 -28.10
C SER A 299 -20.11 44.34 -26.71
N ASN A 300 -18.87 44.01 -26.36
CA ASN A 300 -18.49 43.34 -25.12
C ASN A 300 -18.79 44.06 -23.79
N ASP A 301 -19.46 45.20 -23.80
CA ASP A 301 -19.83 46.02 -22.64
C ASP A 301 -21.03 46.88 -23.10
N THR A 302 -22.24 46.35 -22.92
CA THR A 302 -23.48 46.93 -23.44
C THR A 302 -23.81 48.27 -22.80
N ASP A 303 -23.51 48.45 -21.51
CA ASP A 303 -23.94 49.61 -20.73
C ASP A 303 -22.83 50.64 -20.41
N LEU A 304 -21.59 50.30 -20.77
CA LEU A 304 -20.38 51.10 -20.69
C LEU A 304 -19.90 51.40 -19.26
N ASP A 305 -20.06 50.46 -18.33
CA ASP A 305 -19.60 50.57 -16.95
C ASP A 305 -18.18 50.01 -16.68
N TRP A 306 -17.63 49.31 -17.67
CA TRP A 306 -16.33 48.60 -17.71
C TRP A 306 -16.29 47.17 -17.16
N LEU A 307 -17.43 46.61 -16.76
CA LEU A 307 -17.62 45.17 -16.75
C LEU A 307 -18.04 44.72 -18.14
N THR A 308 -17.57 43.55 -18.58
CA THR A 308 -18.11 42.96 -19.81
C THR A 308 -19.45 42.31 -19.53
N ASP A 309 -20.27 42.13 -20.57
CA ASP A 309 -21.58 41.50 -20.43
C ASP A 309 -21.43 40.08 -19.82
N TYR A 310 -20.41 39.33 -20.23
CA TYR A 310 -20.00 38.07 -19.60
C TYR A 310 -19.70 38.21 -18.10
N GLU A 311 -18.90 39.21 -17.70
CA GLU A 311 -18.53 39.41 -16.29
C GLU A 311 -19.76 39.71 -15.44
N GLU A 312 -20.69 40.49 -15.96
CA GLU A 312 -21.93 40.83 -15.25
C GLU A 312 -22.84 39.62 -15.06
N VAL A 313 -23.06 38.87 -16.14
CA VAL A 313 -23.96 37.72 -16.12
C VAL A 313 -23.38 36.56 -15.30
N ILE A 314 -22.09 36.28 -15.47
CA ILE A 314 -21.48 35.04 -14.96
C ILE A 314 -20.72 35.27 -13.64
N LEU A 315 -20.01 36.38 -13.50
CA LEU A 315 -19.07 36.57 -12.38
C LEU A 315 -19.64 37.42 -11.24
N THR A 316 -20.50 38.40 -11.52
CA THR A 316 -21.05 39.32 -10.49
C THR A 316 -22.55 39.15 -10.27
N GLY A 317 -23.28 38.55 -11.22
CA GLY A 317 -24.74 38.47 -11.18
C GLY A 317 -25.44 39.83 -11.27
N THR A 318 -24.80 40.81 -11.91
CA THR A 318 -25.39 42.12 -12.23
C THR A 318 -26.09 42.10 -13.59
N ASP A 319 -26.92 43.11 -13.86
CA ASP A 319 -27.70 43.24 -15.09
C ASP A 319 -26.84 43.94 -16.17
N PRO A 320 -26.42 43.23 -17.24
CA PRO A 320 -25.49 43.74 -18.25
C PRO A 320 -26.03 44.91 -19.08
N THR A 321 -27.31 45.25 -18.91
CA THR A 321 -27.95 46.33 -19.66
C THR A 321 -27.99 47.66 -18.90
N THR A 322 -27.47 47.70 -17.66
CA THR A 322 -27.54 48.88 -16.80
C THR A 322 -26.44 48.94 -15.74
N ASN A 323 -25.60 49.98 -15.85
CA ASN A 323 -24.41 50.22 -15.01
C ASN A 323 -24.61 50.37 -13.48
N MET A 324 -25.83 50.21 -13.00
CA MET A 324 -26.25 50.31 -11.60
C MET A 324 -27.48 49.42 -11.37
N THR A 325 -27.30 48.11 -11.43
CA THR A 325 -28.27 47.10 -10.96
C THR A 325 -28.75 47.44 -9.56
N HIS A 326 -27.83 47.80 -8.68
CA HIS A 326 -28.10 48.26 -7.32
C HIS A 326 -28.15 49.78 -7.24
N THR A 327 -29.32 50.34 -6.92
CA THR A 327 -29.52 51.80 -6.97
C THR A 327 -28.50 52.58 -6.14
N GLY A 328 -27.68 53.39 -6.81
CA GLY A 328 -26.76 54.35 -6.18
C GLY A 328 -25.31 53.89 -6.05
N ILE A 329 -24.96 52.70 -6.53
CA ILE A 329 -23.60 52.16 -6.62
C ILE A 329 -23.43 51.60 -8.04
N LEU A 330 -22.26 51.81 -8.66
CA LEU A 330 -21.94 51.22 -9.96
C LEU A 330 -21.70 49.72 -9.77
N ASP A 331 -22.03 48.88 -10.76
CA ASP A 331 -21.97 47.44 -10.60
C ASP A 331 -20.55 46.93 -10.37
N ARG A 332 -19.55 47.54 -11.03
CA ARG A 332 -18.14 47.30 -10.67
C ARG A 332 -17.73 47.61 -9.22
N LEU A 333 -18.45 48.50 -8.54
CA LEU A 333 -18.18 48.90 -7.14
C LEU A 333 -19.11 48.21 -6.15
N TRP A 334 -19.99 47.36 -6.65
CA TRP A 334 -20.80 46.47 -5.84
C TRP A 334 -19.93 45.33 -5.32
N ASP A 335 -20.32 44.78 -4.18
CA ASP A 335 -19.67 43.69 -3.46
C ASP A 335 -20.72 42.56 -3.48
N SER A 336 -20.57 41.60 -4.42
CA SER A 336 -21.67 40.73 -4.80
C SER A 336 -21.89 39.59 -3.80
N ASP A 337 -20.82 39.06 -3.21
CA ASP A 337 -20.86 38.01 -2.19
C ASP A 337 -20.75 38.52 -0.74
N SER A 338 -20.49 39.82 -0.54
CA SER A 338 -20.40 40.48 0.77
C SER A 338 -19.20 40.04 1.62
N ASP A 339 -18.09 39.66 0.99
CA ASP A 339 -16.81 39.32 1.64
C ASP A 339 -16.02 40.56 2.10
N GLY A 340 -16.35 41.74 1.56
CA GLY A 340 -15.72 43.02 1.84
C GLY A 340 -14.82 43.56 0.72
N LEU A 341 -14.68 42.86 -0.40
CA LEU A 341 -14.06 43.31 -1.65
C LEU A 341 -15.14 43.78 -2.63
N THR A 342 -14.75 44.59 -3.62
CA THR A 342 -15.67 44.98 -4.70
C THR A 342 -15.42 44.11 -5.91
N ASN A 343 -16.44 43.91 -6.75
CA ASN A 343 -16.34 43.18 -8.01
C ASN A 343 -15.10 43.61 -8.83
N TRP A 344 -14.81 44.91 -8.86
CA TRP A 344 -13.63 45.44 -9.55
C TRP A 344 -12.30 45.09 -8.86
N ASP A 345 -12.25 45.13 -7.53
CA ASP A 345 -11.04 44.75 -6.79
C ASP A 345 -10.75 43.25 -6.99
N GLU A 346 -11.76 42.40 -6.96
CA GLU A 346 -11.61 40.97 -7.20
C GLU A 346 -11.18 40.69 -8.64
N LEU A 347 -11.89 41.22 -9.65
CA LEU A 347 -11.58 40.95 -11.05
C LEU A 347 -10.26 41.57 -11.54
N ARG A 348 -9.78 42.66 -10.93
CA ARG A 348 -8.67 43.47 -11.47
C ARG A 348 -7.48 43.65 -10.53
N VAL A 349 -7.63 43.42 -9.23
CA VAL A 349 -6.57 43.61 -8.22
C VAL A 349 -6.14 42.27 -7.63
N TYR A 350 -7.09 41.49 -7.11
CA TYR A 350 -6.82 40.26 -6.39
C TYR A 350 -6.92 38.99 -7.26
N PHE A 351 -7.66 39.07 -8.37
CA PHE A 351 -7.93 37.98 -9.30
C PHE A 351 -8.68 36.79 -8.65
N THR A 352 -9.64 37.11 -7.79
CA THR A 352 -10.62 36.19 -7.20
C THR A 352 -11.98 36.31 -7.90
N LEU A 353 -13.01 35.64 -7.40
CA LEU A 353 -14.32 35.53 -8.04
C LEU A 353 -15.38 36.34 -7.28
N PRO A 354 -15.99 37.37 -7.89
CA PRO A 354 -16.94 38.26 -7.20
C PRO A 354 -18.20 37.66 -6.55
N ASN A 355 -18.49 36.40 -6.87
CA ASN A 355 -19.64 35.66 -6.36
C ASN A 355 -19.22 34.52 -5.42
N ASP A 356 -17.94 34.45 -5.05
CA ASP A 356 -17.36 33.39 -4.23
C ASP A 356 -16.59 34.00 -3.05
N PRO A 357 -17.21 34.06 -1.85
CA PRO A 357 -16.67 34.82 -0.73
C PRO A 357 -15.45 34.19 -0.06
N ASP A 358 -15.03 33.00 -0.48
CA ASP A 358 -13.93 32.20 0.07
C ASP A 358 -13.30 31.39 -1.10
N PHE A 359 -12.36 32.03 -1.79
CA PHE A 359 -11.87 31.57 -3.09
C PHE A 359 -11.04 30.28 -3.01
N ASP A 360 -10.26 30.10 -1.94
CA ASP A 360 -9.45 28.90 -1.75
C ASP A 360 -10.09 27.84 -0.82
N ASN A 361 -11.25 28.16 -0.24
CA ASN A 361 -12.11 27.28 0.55
C ASN A 361 -11.44 26.80 1.85
N ASP A 362 -10.79 27.72 2.55
CA ASP A 362 -10.10 27.44 3.82
C ASP A 362 -10.88 27.91 5.06
N ASP A 363 -12.16 28.30 4.87
CA ASP A 363 -13.08 28.88 5.86
C ASP A 363 -12.80 30.36 6.23
N LEU A 364 -11.83 31.02 5.59
CA LEU A 364 -11.53 32.44 5.75
C LEU A 364 -11.96 33.25 4.52
N ILE A 365 -12.86 34.22 4.70
CA ILE A 365 -13.35 35.01 3.56
C ILE A 365 -12.25 35.91 2.96
N ASP A 366 -12.24 36.02 1.64
CA ASP A 366 -11.29 36.79 0.82
C ASP A 366 -10.96 38.19 1.42
N GLY A 367 -11.98 39.02 1.66
CA GLY A 367 -11.80 40.35 2.26
C GLY A 367 -11.18 40.35 3.67
N LEU A 368 -11.38 39.29 4.46
CA LEU A 368 -10.74 39.11 5.77
C LEU A 368 -9.28 38.66 5.60
N GLU A 369 -8.99 37.80 4.65
CA GLU A 369 -7.61 37.39 4.33
C GLU A 369 -6.73 38.58 3.96
N ILE A 370 -7.22 39.47 3.10
CA ILE A 370 -6.53 40.72 2.76
C ILE A 370 -6.26 41.58 4.01
N THR A 371 -7.16 41.52 5.00
CA THR A 371 -7.02 42.25 6.27
C THR A 371 -5.98 41.61 7.20
N LEU A 372 -5.92 40.27 7.24
CA LEU A 372 -4.97 39.50 8.05
C LEU A 372 -3.58 39.43 7.39
N GLY A 373 -3.52 39.56 6.06
CA GLY A 373 -2.31 39.42 5.26
C GLY A 373 -2.00 37.99 4.85
N THR A 374 -2.98 37.09 4.99
CA THR A 374 -2.94 35.71 4.50
C THR A 374 -3.11 35.66 2.98
N ASN A 375 -2.95 34.46 2.41
CA ASN A 375 -2.90 34.26 0.98
C ASN A 375 -4.25 33.79 0.41
N ILE A 376 -4.97 34.74 -0.17
CA ILE A 376 -6.29 34.56 -0.81
C ILE A 376 -6.44 33.45 -1.87
N ASN A 377 -5.34 32.85 -2.32
CA ASN A 377 -5.35 31.75 -3.30
C ASN A 377 -4.66 30.48 -2.76
N GLY A 378 -4.41 30.39 -1.46
CA GLY A 378 -3.73 29.25 -0.87
C GLY A 378 -4.01 29.13 0.62
N THR A 379 -4.68 28.02 0.94
CA THR A 379 -5.32 27.67 2.20
C THR A 379 -4.44 27.61 3.46
N ASP A 380 -3.12 27.79 3.32
CA ASP A 380 -2.12 27.59 4.39
C ASP A 380 -0.94 28.52 4.08
N SER A 381 -0.90 29.65 4.78
CA SER A 381 -0.02 30.77 4.51
C SER A 381 1.39 30.59 5.07
N ASP A 382 1.56 29.82 6.14
CA ASP A 382 2.84 29.64 6.83
C ASP A 382 3.44 28.23 6.69
N PHE A 383 2.68 27.32 6.10
CA PHE A 383 3.04 25.96 5.72
C PHE A 383 3.26 25.00 6.89
N ASP A 384 2.53 25.17 7.98
CA ASP A 384 2.56 24.29 9.14
C ASP A 384 1.60 23.10 9.06
N LEU A 385 0.70 23.09 8.05
CA LEU A 385 -0.35 22.10 7.76
C LEU A 385 -1.73 22.34 8.41
N LEU A 386 -1.91 23.42 9.17
CA LEU A 386 -3.22 23.97 9.49
C LEU A 386 -3.66 24.95 8.40
N THR A 387 -4.97 25.08 8.21
CA THR A 387 -5.49 26.10 7.31
C THR A 387 -5.62 27.45 7.99
N ASP A 388 -5.51 28.55 7.24
CA ASP A 388 -5.54 29.90 7.84
C ASP A 388 -6.89 30.15 8.57
N GLY A 389 -7.99 29.62 8.01
CA GLY A 389 -9.29 29.63 8.66
C GLY A 389 -9.37 28.77 9.92
N GLU A 390 -8.77 27.57 9.96
CA GLU A 390 -8.71 26.75 11.18
C GLU A 390 -7.93 27.46 12.30
N GLU A 391 -6.77 28.01 11.97
CA GLU A 391 -5.96 28.76 12.92
C GLU A 391 -6.70 29.97 13.48
N TYR A 392 -7.28 30.80 12.60
CA TYR A 392 -7.94 32.02 13.03
C TYR A 392 -9.26 31.77 13.77
N LEU A 393 -10.09 30.83 13.30
CA LEU A 393 -11.45 30.63 13.81
C LEU A 393 -11.56 29.57 14.92
N LEU A 394 -10.72 28.53 14.88
CA LEU A 394 -10.82 27.39 15.79
C LEU A 394 -9.77 27.44 16.90
N TYR A 395 -8.49 27.57 16.55
CA TYR A 395 -7.39 27.46 17.51
C TYR A 395 -6.96 28.81 18.11
N GLY A 396 -7.16 29.90 17.39
CA GLY A 396 -6.74 31.25 17.79
C GLY A 396 -5.24 31.48 17.65
N THR A 397 -4.55 30.61 16.92
CA THR A 397 -3.14 30.72 16.51
C THR A 397 -2.99 31.78 15.42
N ASN A 398 -1.77 32.05 14.99
CA ASN A 398 -1.47 33.09 14.02
C ASN A 398 -1.17 32.48 12.64
N PRO A 399 -2.07 32.65 11.64
CA PRO A 399 -1.94 32.04 10.31
C PRO A 399 -0.71 32.37 9.47
N LEU A 400 0.17 33.21 9.98
CA LEU A 400 1.39 33.62 9.30
C LEU A 400 2.64 33.05 9.96
N TRP A 401 2.51 32.46 11.16
CA TRP A 401 3.59 31.99 12.02
C TRP A 401 3.34 30.55 12.46
N PRO A 402 4.16 29.59 11.99
CA PRO A 402 3.88 28.14 12.15
C PRO A 402 4.09 27.61 13.57
N ASP A 403 4.32 28.51 14.53
CA ASP A 403 4.71 28.26 15.92
C ASP A 403 4.33 29.54 16.68
N SER A 404 3.14 29.52 17.26
CA SER A 404 2.46 30.71 17.79
C SER A 404 3.02 31.15 19.13
N ASP A 405 3.51 30.23 19.96
CA ASP A 405 4.02 30.50 21.31
C ASP A 405 5.56 30.51 21.40
N LEU A 406 6.24 30.02 20.36
CA LEU A 406 7.69 30.00 20.17
C LEU A 406 8.43 28.99 21.05
N ASP A 407 7.80 27.89 21.44
CA ASP A 407 8.43 26.79 22.18
C ASP A 407 9.26 25.85 21.27
N GLY A 408 8.96 25.84 19.97
CA GLY A 408 9.64 25.06 18.94
C GLY A 408 8.85 23.87 18.40
N LEU A 409 7.67 23.57 18.91
CA LEU A 409 6.63 22.79 18.23
C LEU A 409 5.89 23.69 17.24
N SER A 410 5.27 23.06 16.23
CA SER A 410 4.38 23.80 15.32
C SER A 410 2.96 23.73 15.81
N ASP A 411 2.14 24.74 15.50
CA ASP A 411 0.74 24.79 15.93
C ASP A 411 0.00 23.51 15.49
N TYR A 412 0.26 23.04 14.27
CA TYR A 412 -0.20 21.72 13.78
C TYR A 412 0.23 20.55 14.67
N ASP A 413 1.52 20.45 15.02
CA ASP A 413 2.05 19.34 15.81
C ASP A 413 1.40 19.34 17.20
N GLU A 414 1.21 20.51 17.80
CA GLU A 414 0.56 20.65 19.11
C GLU A 414 -0.89 20.22 19.06
N VAL A 415 -1.71 20.76 18.14
CA VAL A 415 -3.15 20.45 18.14
C VAL A 415 -3.49 19.07 17.59
N ILE A 416 -2.70 18.53 16.65
CA ILE A 416 -3.01 17.26 15.97
C ILE A 416 -2.18 16.09 16.50
N VAL A 417 -0.91 16.30 16.89
CA VAL A 417 0.01 15.21 17.24
C VAL A 417 0.13 15.04 18.75
N TYR A 418 0.34 16.12 19.49
CA TYR A 418 0.64 16.09 20.92
C TYR A 418 -0.56 16.44 21.82
N GLU A 419 -1.60 17.05 21.24
CA GLU A 419 -2.81 17.52 21.93
C GLU A 419 -2.51 18.57 23.04
N THR A 420 -1.42 19.33 22.89
CA THR A 420 -1.01 20.47 23.75
C THR A 420 -1.71 21.78 23.33
N ASP A 421 -1.60 22.84 24.13
CA ASP A 421 -2.19 24.16 23.85
C ASP A 421 -1.20 25.04 23.06
N PRO A 422 -1.41 25.29 21.75
CA PRO A 422 -0.46 25.99 20.87
C PRO A 422 -0.24 27.48 21.18
N LEU A 423 -0.84 27.96 22.27
CA LEU A 423 -0.69 29.33 22.75
C LEU A 423 0.11 29.41 24.05
N LEU A 424 0.62 28.28 24.56
CA LEU A 424 1.28 28.14 25.85
C LEU A 424 2.53 27.25 25.77
N GLU A 425 3.70 27.86 26.01
CA GLU A 425 5.01 27.15 26.00
C GLU A 425 5.05 25.92 26.93
N ASP A 426 4.15 25.84 27.90
CA ASP A 426 4.08 24.86 28.99
C ASP A 426 2.58 24.58 29.26
N SER A 427 2.08 23.47 28.73
CA SER A 427 0.65 23.14 28.70
C SER A 427 0.10 22.67 30.04
N ASP A 428 0.87 21.90 30.81
CA ASP A 428 0.45 21.38 32.12
C ASP A 428 0.83 22.28 33.30
N GLY A 429 1.77 23.21 33.09
CA GLY A 429 2.19 24.23 34.05
C GLY A 429 3.28 23.79 35.01
N ASP A 430 4.04 22.73 34.69
CA ASP A 430 5.12 22.19 35.52
C ASP A 430 6.47 22.95 35.36
N THR A 431 6.55 23.84 34.36
CA THR A 431 7.68 24.70 33.96
C THR A 431 8.72 24.09 33.00
N ILE A 432 8.50 22.88 32.51
CA ILE A 432 9.15 22.34 31.31
C ILE A 432 8.31 22.76 30.09
N SER A 433 8.95 22.98 28.94
CA SER A 433 8.20 23.33 27.73
C SER A 433 7.75 22.07 27.00
N ASP A 434 6.62 22.13 26.31
CA ASP A 434 6.04 20.98 25.61
C ASP A 434 7.05 20.34 24.63
N TYR A 435 7.79 21.18 23.88
CA TYR A 435 8.91 20.74 23.04
C TYR A 435 9.97 19.93 23.80
N ASP A 436 10.40 20.41 24.97
CA ASP A 436 11.46 19.79 25.77
C ASP A 436 10.96 18.47 26.41
N GLU A 437 9.68 18.34 26.70
CA GLU A 437 9.09 17.09 27.20
C GLU A 437 8.96 16.05 26.09
N VAL A 438 8.46 16.45 24.92
CA VAL A 438 8.31 15.57 23.75
C VAL A 438 9.66 15.05 23.23
N PHE A 439 10.65 15.95 23.10
CA PHE A 439 11.96 15.61 22.52
C PHE A 439 13.03 15.30 23.56
N GLY A 440 12.72 15.51 24.83
CA GLY A 440 13.53 15.24 25.99
C GLY A 440 14.42 16.40 26.40
N VAL A 441 14.40 16.72 27.69
CA VAL A 441 15.14 17.85 28.27
C VAL A 441 16.64 17.70 28.06
N ASN A 442 17.25 18.67 27.37
CA ASN A 442 18.68 18.65 27.14
C ASN A 442 19.46 19.08 28.39
N PRO A 443 20.54 18.37 28.79
CA PRO A 443 21.22 17.26 28.12
C PRO A 443 20.81 15.86 28.62
N LEU A 444 19.77 15.76 29.46
CA LEU A 444 19.37 14.52 30.12
C LEU A 444 18.69 13.54 29.16
N SER A 445 18.06 14.05 28.09
CA SER A 445 17.32 13.24 27.10
C SER A 445 16.23 12.37 27.76
N ILE A 446 15.64 12.86 28.84
CA ILE A 446 14.46 12.28 29.50
C ILE A 446 13.26 13.01 28.94
N ALA A 447 12.29 12.25 28.43
CA ALA A 447 11.04 12.75 27.89
C ALA A 447 9.92 12.43 28.88
N THR A 448 9.01 13.38 29.07
CA THR A 448 7.88 13.38 29.98
C THR A 448 6.59 13.61 29.19
N ASP A 449 5.42 13.57 29.85
CA ASP A 449 4.13 13.76 29.19
C ASP A 449 3.70 15.23 29.34
N PRO A 450 3.67 16.05 28.26
CA PRO A 450 3.43 17.49 28.35
C PRO A 450 2.01 17.91 28.80
N LEU A 451 1.20 16.93 29.19
CA LEU A 451 -0.17 17.12 29.66
C LEU A 451 -0.33 16.68 31.14
N GLU A 452 0.74 16.25 31.80
CA GLU A 452 0.72 15.74 33.18
C GLU A 452 1.96 16.16 33.97
N ASP A 453 1.75 17.01 34.98
CA ASP A 453 2.81 17.63 35.77
C ASP A 453 3.62 16.66 36.66
N ASP A 454 3.10 15.45 36.89
CA ASP A 454 3.69 14.39 37.73
C ASP A 454 3.50 13.03 37.03
N GLY A 455 4.50 12.65 36.22
CA GLY A 455 4.40 11.54 35.28
C GLY A 455 4.29 10.15 35.91
N ASP A 456 4.84 9.96 37.12
CA ASP A 456 4.79 8.69 37.85
C ASP A 456 3.83 8.68 39.05
N PHE A 457 3.26 9.84 39.38
CA PHE A 457 2.29 10.07 40.43
C PHE A 457 2.81 9.83 41.86
N ASP A 458 4.10 10.05 42.10
CA ASP A 458 4.70 9.93 43.44
C ASP A 458 4.54 11.20 44.30
N GLY A 459 4.18 12.31 43.68
CA GLY A 459 3.94 13.61 44.30
C GLY A 459 5.09 14.62 44.18
N LEU A 460 6.15 14.31 43.43
CA LEU A 460 7.11 15.26 42.88
C LEU A 460 6.70 15.60 41.44
N SER A 461 6.84 16.86 41.01
CA SER A 461 6.59 17.19 39.61
C SER A 461 7.80 16.83 38.74
N ASP A 462 7.59 16.62 37.45
CA ASP A 462 8.64 16.23 36.51
C ASP A 462 9.81 17.26 36.52
N TYR A 463 9.48 18.55 36.58
CA TYR A 463 10.46 19.61 36.82
C TYR A 463 11.23 19.47 38.14
N GLU A 464 10.57 19.14 39.24
CA GLU A 464 11.21 18.97 40.55
C GLU A 464 12.25 17.84 40.50
N GLU A 465 11.94 16.74 39.82
CA GLU A 465 12.82 15.59 39.72
C GLU A 465 14.03 15.83 38.81
N LEU A 466 13.82 16.53 37.69
CA LEU A 466 14.85 16.78 36.69
C LEU A 466 15.78 17.97 37.03
N PHE A 467 15.24 19.01 37.68
CA PHE A 467 15.95 20.28 37.85
C PHE A 467 16.18 20.69 39.31
N VAL A 468 15.50 20.06 40.28
CA VAL A 468 15.69 20.35 41.71
C VAL A 468 16.46 19.22 42.38
N THR A 469 17.54 19.55 43.11
CA THR A 469 18.31 18.52 43.83
C THR A 469 17.67 18.17 45.17
N PRO A 470 17.64 16.88 45.56
CA PRO A 470 18.22 15.72 44.88
C PRO A 470 17.39 15.25 43.67
N TYR A 471 18.07 14.81 42.60
CA TYR A 471 17.42 14.40 41.34
C TYR A 471 16.87 12.97 41.41
N SER A 472 15.74 12.72 40.73
CA SER A 472 15.08 11.42 40.51
C SER A 472 14.68 11.23 39.04
N ASP A 473 14.09 10.09 38.69
CA ASP A 473 13.62 9.72 37.36
C ASP A 473 12.09 9.88 37.34
N PRO A 474 11.54 10.88 36.62
CA PRO A 474 10.11 11.22 36.66
C PRO A 474 9.17 10.16 36.09
N THR A 475 9.73 9.02 35.67
CA THR A 475 8.97 7.88 35.18
C THR A 475 8.90 6.74 36.20
N LYS A 476 9.49 6.91 37.39
CA LYS A 476 9.61 5.87 38.41
C LYS A 476 9.51 6.41 39.84
N THR A 477 8.43 5.99 40.51
CA THR A 477 8.16 6.29 41.93
C THR A 477 9.23 5.83 42.94
N ASP A 478 10.26 5.10 42.48
CA ASP A 478 11.39 4.55 43.23
C ASP A 478 12.54 4.35 42.21
N SER A 479 13.37 5.38 42.09
CA SER A 479 14.37 5.56 41.04
C SER A 479 15.50 4.53 41.10
N ASP A 480 16.02 4.25 42.29
CA ASP A 480 17.12 3.31 42.53
C ASP A 480 16.68 1.90 42.96
N GLN A 481 15.39 1.71 43.18
CA GLN A 481 14.72 0.42 43.43
C GLN A 481 15.14 -0.23 44.75
N ASP A 482 15.39 0.57 45.77
CA ASP A 482 15.80 0.10 47.09
C ASP A 482 14.61 -0.15 48.06
N GLY A 483 13.41 0.26 47.65
CA GLY A 483 12.16 0.12 48.40
C GLY A 483 11.78 1.35 49.24
N LEU A 484 12.50 2.46 49.13
CA LEU A 484 12.10 3.80 49.56
C LEU A 484 11.75 4.62 48.31
N GLY A 485 10.57 5.24 48.27
CA GLY A 485 10.16 6.02 47.11
C GLY A 485 10.70 7.44 47.11
N ASP A 486 10.93 8.00 45.94
CA ASP A 486 11.68 9.25 45.72
C ASP A 486 11.07 10.42 46.51
N PHE A 487 9.74 10.59 46.47
CA PHE A 487 9.06 11.58 47.31
C PHE A 487 9.43 11.49 48.81
N MET A 488 9.50 10.28 49.37
CA MET A 488 9.85 10.08 50.79
C MET A 488 11.32 10.36 51.07
N GLU A 489 12.19 9.97 50.14
CA GLU A 489 13.63 10.26 50.20
C GLU A 489 13.89 11.76 50.19
N VAL A 490 13.25 12.50 49.30
CA VAL A 490 13.43 13.96 49.21
C VAL A 490 12.84 14.67 50.43
N THR A 491 11.63 14.30 50.84
CA THR A 491 10.85 15.09 51.81
C THR A 491 11.06 14.71 53.28
N GLU A 492 11.28 13.42 53.60
CA GLU A 492 11.33 12.91 54.97
C GLU A 492 12.73 12.44 55.40
N TYR A 493 13.40 11.61 54.59
CA TYR A 493 14.65 10.95 54.98
C TYR A 493 15.92 11.66 54.51
N HIS A 494 15.80 12.52 53.49
CA HIS A 494 16.89 13.29 52.88
C HIS A 494 18.02 12.43 52.30
N THR A 495 17.69 11.23 51.83
CA THR A 495 18.57 10.31 51.08
C THR A 495 18.67 10.73 49.60
N GLN A 496 19.44 10.00 48.79
CA GLN A 496 19.62 10.28 47.36
C GLN A 496 18.80 9.30 46.51
N PRO A 497 17.73 9.72 45.81
CA PRO A 497 16.83 8.82 45.07
C PRO A 497 17.47 7.97 43.96
N MET A 498 18.65 8.38 43.52
CA MET A 498 19.43 7.69 42.48
C MET A 498 20.51 6.78 43.06
N ASN A 499 20.55 6.58 44.37
CA ASN A 499 21.62 5.88 45.06
C ASN A 499 21.12 5.13 46.29
N ASN A 500 20.93 3.82 46.07
CA ASN A 500 20.32 2.87 47.01
C ASN A 500 21.06 2.59 48.32
N ASP A 501 22.08 3.38 48.66
CA ASP A 501 22.96 3.24 49.83
C ASP A 501 23.67 4.61 50.00
N THR A 502 22.97 5.57 50.60
CA THR A 502 23.39 6.98 50.63
C THR A 502 24.64 7.20 51.49
N ASP A 503 24.79 6.45 52.58
CA ASP A 503 25.93 6.58 53.48
C ASP A 503 27.08 5.59 53.21
N SER A 504 26.87 4.66 52.27
CA SER A 504 27.86 3.69 51.77
C SER A 504 28.30 2.63 52.79
N ASP A 505 27.41 2.20 53.66
CA ASP A 505 27.67 1.17 54.69
C ASP A 505 27.35 -0.27 54.22
N MET A 506 26.74 -0.43 53.03
CA MET A 506 26.26 -1.67 52.40
C MET A 506 24.85 -2.15 52.81
N LEU A 507 24.13 -1.44 53.67
CA LEU A 507 22.66 -1.50 53.75
C LEU A 507 22.07 -0.55 52.73
N SER A 508 20.83 -0.82 52.31
CA SER A 508 20.10 0.12 51.46
C SER A 508 19.25 1.03 52.30
N ASP A 509 19.07 2.28 51.87
CA ASP A 509 18.29 3.28 52.59
C ASP A 509 16.87 2.77 52.89
N GLY A 510 16.24 2.13 51.91
CA GLY A 510 14.96 1.45 52.05
C GLY A 510 14.97 0.29 53.06
N ALA A 511 16.06 -0.47 53.21
CA ALA A 511 16.17 -1.52 54.22
C ALA A 511 16.38 -0.92 55.62
N GLU A 512 17.18 0.13 55.73
CA GLU A 512 17.42 0.87 56.97
C GLU A 512 16.13 1.47 57.50
N VAL A 513 15.36 2.16 56.66
CA VAL A 513 14.08 2.74 57.05
C VAL A 513 13.02 1.68 57.38
N ASN A 514 12.83 0.71 56.47
CA ASN A 514 11.67 -0.20 56.55
C ASN A 514 11.90 -1.43 57.45
N ILE A 515 13.14 -1.87 57.64
CA ILE A 515 13.48 -3.15 58.30
C ILE A 515 14.26 -2.92 59.60
N TYR A 516 15.37 -2.19 59.53
CA TYR A 516 16.33 -2.08 60.63
C TYR A 516 16.07 -0.87 61.55
N HIS A 517 15.33 0.11 61.05
CA HIS A 517 15.02 1.39 61.70
C HIS A 517 16.29 2.15 62.14
N THR A 518 17.35 2.09 61.33
CA THR A 518 18.59 2.87 61.43
C THR A 518 18.44 4.21 60.70
N ASP A 519 19.41 5.11 60.85
CA ASP A 519 19.46 6.41 60.15
C ASP A 519 20.22 6.24 58.83
N PRO A 520 19.54 6.26 57.66
CA PRO A 520 20.15 5.95 56.35
C PRO A 520 21.17 6.99 55.86
N MET A 521 21.41 8.03 56.68
CA MET A 521 22.42 9.03 56.42
C MET A 521 23.70 8.83 57.23
N LEU A 522 23.75 7.79 58.08
CA LEU A 522 24.82 7.55 59.04
C LEU A 522 25.21 6.08 59.06
N ALA A 523 26.36 5.78 58.43
CA ALA A 523 26.91 4.43 58.38
C ALA A 523 27.12 3.74 59.74
N ASP A 524 26.99 4.44 60.87
CA ASP A 524 27.08 3.96 62.26
C ASP A 524 26.04 4.77 63.05
N SER A 525 24.81 4.27 63.10
CA SER A 525 23.61 4.99 63.59
C SER A 525 23.71 5.36 65.06
N ASP A 526 24.30 4.49 65.88
CA ASP A 526 24.41 4.70 67.32
C ASP A 526 25.76 5.30 67.76
N ALA A 527 26.72 5.40 66.85
CA ALA A 527 28.04 5.97 66.99
C ALA A 527 28.94 5.21 67.98
N ASP A 528 28.90 3.88 67.99
CA ASP A 528 29.73 3.04 68.84
C ASP A 528 31.06 2.58 68.17
N GLY A 529 31.15 2.76 66.84
CA GLY A 529 32.31 2.47 66.02
C GLY A 529 32.20 1.23 65.13
N ILE A 530 31.03 0.60 65.04
CA ILE A 530 30.70 -0.44 64.05
C ILE A 530 29.67 0.13 63.07
N ASP A 531 29.76 -0.25 61.80
CA ASP A 531 28.73 0.11 60.82
C ASP A 531 27.46 -0.75 60.93
N ASP A 532 26.30 -0.17 60.59
CA ASP A 532 24.99 -0.79 60.80
C ASP A 532 24.89 -2.13 60.04
N TYR A 533 25.40 -2.18 58.80
CA TYR A 533 25.53 -3.43 58.04
C TYR A 533 26.28 -4.52 58.82
N THR A 534 27.45 -4.19 59.39
CA THR A 534 28.27 -5.15 60.14
C THR A 534 27.55 -5.62 61.40
N GLU A 535 26.83 -4.73 62.08
CA GLU A 535 26.04 -5.08 63.25
C GLU A 535 24.95 -6.09 62.93
N VAL A 536 24.15 -5.84 61.89
CA VAL A 536 23.00 -6.70 61.56
C VAL A 536 23.40 -7.98 60.83
N MET A 537 24.39 -7.92 59.92
CA MET A 537 24.77 -9.07 59.08
C MET A 537 25.90 -9.93 59.63
N VAL A 538 26.79 -9.36 60.47
CA VAL A 538 28.01 -10.04 60.93
C VAL A 538 27.97 -10.35 62.42
N LEU A 539 27.62 -9.38 63.26
CA LEU A 539 27.75 -9.48 64.72
C LEU A 539 26.45 -9.88 65.43
N GLY A 540 25.30 -9.52 64.88
CA GLY A 540 23.99 -9.70 65.49
C GLY A 540 23.75 -8.80 66.70
N THR A 541 24.36 -7.61 66.72
CA THR A 541 24.12 -6.53 67.69
C THR A 541 22.94 -5.66 67.23
N ASP A 542 22.42 -4.80 68.10
CA ASP A 542 21.33 -3.86 67.80
C ASP A 542 21.95 -2.54 67.30
N PRO A 543 21.83 -2.20 66.01
CA PRO A 543 22.53 -1.05 65.40
C PRO A 543 22.05 0.32 65.92
N ASN A 544 21.01 0.34 66.74
CA ASN A 544 20.50 1.53 67.41
C ASN A 544 20.88 1.60 68.89
N ASN A 545 21.72 0.68 69.37
CA ASN A 545 22.08 0.57 70.78
C ASN A 545 23.56 0.20 71.00
N ARG A 546 24.32 1.24 71.35
CA ARG A 546 25.78 1.24 71.56
C ARG A 546 26.37 0.22 72.53
N ASP A 547 25.54 -0.54 73.24
CA ASP A 547 25.88 -1.57 74.23
C ASP A 547 24.73 -2.59 74.22
N SER A 548 24.75 -3.48 73.23
CA SER A 548 23.67 -4.41 72.91
C SER A 548 23.37 -5.37 74.06
N ASP A 549 24.38 -5.80 74.79
CA ASP A 549 24.23 -6.75 75.89
C ASP A 549 24.13 -6.11 77.29
N GLY A 550 24.35 -4.80 77.38
CA GLY A 550 24.16 -3.97 78.56
C GLY A 550 25.21 -4.17 79.64
N ASP A 551 26.40 -4.67 79.30
CA ASP A 551 27.46 -4.95 80.25
C ASP A 551 28.38 -3.74 80.56
N GLY A 552 28.21 -2.66 79.80
CA GLY A 552 28.89 -1.36 79.97
C GLY A 552 30.14 -1.17 79.11
N ILE A 553 30.42 -2.06 78.16
CA ILE A 553 31.42 -1.90 77.10
C ILE A 553 30.66 -1.63 75.78
N LEU A 554 31.17 -0.71 74.96
CA LEU A 554 30.54 -0.45 73.65
C LEU A 554 30.77 -1.64 72.72
N ASP A 555 29.84 -1.96 71.82
CA ASP A 555 29.93 -3.16 70.97
C ASP A 555 31.19 -3.09 70.08
N GLY A 556 31.51 -1.92 69.51
CA GLY A 556 32.76 -1.64 68.79
C GLY A 556 34.06 -1.83 69.57
N GLN A 557 33.98 -1.95 70.90
CA GLN A 557 35.13 -2.17 71.80
C GLN A 557 35.06 -3.51 72.55
N ASP A 558 33.98 -4.26 72.39
CA ASP A 558 33.77 -5.54 73.05
C ASP A 558 34.20 -6.71 72.15
N PHE A 559 34.88 -7.69 72.76
CA PHE A 559 35.21 -8.94 72.08
C PHE A 559 34.00 -9.88 72.01
N PHE A 560 33.00 -9.68 72.88
CA PHE A 560 31.81 -10.53 72.97
C PHE A 560 30.49 -9.72 73.06
N PRO A 561 30.22 -8.82 72.09
CA PRO A 561 29.19 -7.77 72.17
C PRO A 561 27.73 -8.25 72.27
N THR A 562 27.48 -9.56 72.10
CA THR A 562 26.15 -10.16 72.22
C THR A 562 25.96 -10.96 73.51
N THR A 563 26.94 -10.96 74.42
CA THR A 563 26.92 -11.84 75.61
C THR A 563 27.40 -11.17 76.89
N HIS A 564 26.43 -10.67 77.65
CA HIS A 564 26.65 -9.98 78.93
C HIS A 564 27.58 -10.78 79.87
N TRP A 565 28.84 -10.32 80.03
CA TRP A 565 29.93 -11.12 80.59
C TRP A 565 29.98 -11.24 82.14
N ILE A 566 28.85 -11.40 82.86
CA ILE A 566 28.91 -11.44 84.35
C ILE A 566 29.52 -12.72 84.95
N PHE A 567 29.84 -13.76 84.17
CA PHE A 567 30.33 -15.02 84.73
C PHE A 567 31.65 -15.52 84.14
N GLN A 568 32.79 -14.97 84.62
CA GLN A 568 33.99 -15.74 85.04
C GLN A 568 34.97 -14.98 85.97
N VAL A 569 34.85 -13.66 86.15
CA VAL A 569 35.73 -12.90 87.09
C VAL A 569 35.44 -13.23 88.57
N ALA A 570 34.19 -13.58 88.91
CA ALA A 570 33.82 -13.98 90.27
C ALA A 570 34.44 -15.32 90.72
N GLY A 571 34.71 -16.25 89.79
CA GLY A 571 35.28 -17.57 90.09
C GLY A 571 36.77 -17.52 90.46
N LEU A 572 37.55 -16.66 89.79
CA LEU A 572 38.98 -16.53 90.02
C LEU A 572 39.30 -15.81 91.35
N ILE A 573 38.43 -14.88 91.78
CA ILE A 573 38.58 -14.16 93.06
C ILE A 573 38.29 -15.09 94.25
N VAL A 574 37.35 -16.04 94.11
CA VAL A 574 37.04 -17.04 95.14
C VAL A 574 38.12 -18.13 95.22
N LEU A 575 38.70 -18.55 94.09
CA LEU A 575 39.78 -19.55 94.06
C LEU A 575 41.07 -19.03 94.69
N ALA A 576 41.41 -17.74 94.48
CA ALA A 576 42.56 -17.08 95.10
C ALA A 576 42.39 -16.92 96.63
N PHE A 577 41.15 -16.70 97.11
CA PHE A 577 40.85 -16.57 98.53
C PHE A 577 40.88 -17.93 99.27
N VAL A 578 40.43 -19.01 98.62
CA VAL A 578 40.49 -20.38 99.17
C VAL A 578 41.93 -20.93 99.19
N ALA A 579 42.74 -20.62 98.17
CA ALA A 579 44.17 -20.99 98.12
C ALA A 579 45.01 -20.30 99.21
N ALA A 580 44.71 -19.03 99.55
CA ALA A 580 45.43 -18.28 100.59
C ALA A 580 45.10 -18.75 102.03
N VAL A 581 43.91 -19.32 102.26
CA VAL A 581 43.46 -19.81 103.59
C VAL A 581 43.84 -21.27 103.84
N GLY A 582 44.01 -22.09 102.79
CA GLY A 582 44.40 -23.51 102.88
C GLY A 582 45.89 -23.77 103.15
N VAL A 583 46.79 -22.89 102.69
CA VAL A 583 48.26 -23.11 102.73
C VAL A 583 48.88 -22.95 104.14
N LYS A 584 48.13 -22.49 105.15
CA LYS A 584 48.64 -22.35 106.52
C LYS A 584 48.39 -23.57 107.43
N ARG A 585 47.67 -24.62 107.01
CA ARG A 585 47.21 -25.65 107.97
C ARG A 585 47.52 -27.12 107.72
N PHE A 586 48.29 -27.52 106.71
CA PHE A 586 48.61 -28.95 106.56
C PHE A 586 49.99 -29.20 105.92
N ARG A 587 51.05 -28.91 106.68
CA ARG A 587 52.28 -29.72 106.61
C ARG A 587 52.08 -30.88 107.59
N ASP A 588 52.34 -32.10 107.12
CA ASP A 588 52.27 -33.39 107.83
C ASP A 588 50.96 -34.17 107.63
N ARG A 589 50.88 -34.98 106.56
CA ARG A 589 50.98 -36.45 106.70
C ARG A 589 50.57 -37.26 105.44
N TYR A 590 51.50 -38.15 105.08
CA TYR A 590 51.35 -39.45 104.40
C TYR A 590 51.24 -39.54 102.87
N MET A 591 51.86 -40.63 102.41
CA MET A 591 52.25 -41.04 101.06
C MET A 591 51.17 -41.89 100.35
N VAL A 592 51.37 -42.01 99.02
CA VAL A 592 51.13 -43.17 98.12
C VAL A 592 49.86 -43.22 97.25
N GLU A 593 50.16 -43.43 95.96
CA GLU A 593 49.46 -44.10 94.84
C GLU A 593 48.57 -43.36 93.82
N GLU A 594 48.85 -43.73 92.56
CA GLU A 594 48.26 -43.47 91.24
C GLU A 594 46.73 -43.40 91.19
N PHE A 595 46.16 -42.66 90.22
CA PHE A 595 45.18 -43.18 89.23
C PHE A 595 44.99 -42.20 88.06
N VAL A 596 44.92 -42.80 86.86
CA VAL A 596 44.58 -42.27 85.53
C VAL A 596 43.07 -41.99 85.44
N THR A 597 42.64 -40.98 84.66
CA THR A 597 41.35 -41.06 83.94
C THR A 597 41.42 -40.38 82.58
N LYS A 598 41.04 -41.17 81.57
CA LYS A 598 40.93 -40.93 80.13
C LYS A 598 39.56 -40.30 79.80
N ALA A 599 39.43 -39.81 78.57
CA ALA A 599 38.31 -39.10 77.94
C ALA A 599 36.95 -39.85 77.91
N GLU A 600 35.86 -39.12 77.60
CA GLU A 600 34.62 -39.69 77.05
C GLU A 600 34.31 -39.09 75.65
N PRO A 601 34.01 -39.93 74.64
CA PRO A 601 33.66 -39.53 73.27
C PRO A 601 32.17 -39.20 73.10
N ALA A 602 31.84 -38.36 72.11
CA ALA A 602 30.49 -37.82 71.87
C ALA A 602 29.50 -38.78 71.19
N SER A 603 29.92 -39.99 70.80
CA SER A 603 29.09 -40.91 70.00
C SER A 603 29.16 -42.36 70.53
N LEU A 604 27.99 -42.94 70.80
CA LEU A 604 27.84 -44.24 71.46
C LEU A 604 28.35 -45.39 70.55
N GLY A 605 29.43 -46.05 70.94
CA GLY A 605 30.01 -47.20 70.21
C GLY A 605 31.44 -47.00 69.68
N LEU A 606 31.98 -45.79 69.78
CA LEU A 606 33.36 -45.44 69.39
C LEU A 606 34.33 -45.44 70.59
N GLU A 607 35.62 -45.69 70.32
CA GLU A 607 36.66 -45.60 71.35
C GLU A 607 36.99 -44.14 71.70
N PRO A 608 37.43 -43.82 72.94
CA PRO A 608 37.72 -42.45 73.36
C PRO A 608 38.80 -41.79 72.50
N GLY A 609 38.47 -40.64 71.88
CA GLY A 609 39.33 -39.88 70.98
C GLY A 609 38.92 -39.93 69.50
N MET A 610 38.00 -40.84 69.13
CA MET A 610 37.48 -40.94 67.77
C MET A 610 36.17 -40.14 67.59
N ASP A 611 35.97 -39.58 66.39
CA ASP A 611 34.79 -38.81 66.03
C ASP A 611 34.37 -39.08 64.57
N ILE A 612 33.06 -39.09 64.30
CA ILE A 612 32.50 -39.28 62.96
C ILE A 612 31.50 -38.17 62.70
N ALA A 613 31.73 -37.41 61.64
CA ALA A 613 30.83 -36.35 61.17
C ALA A 613 30.36 -36.65 59.74
N VAL A 614 29.10 -36.33 59.45
CA VAL A 614 28.54 -36.42 58.11
C VAL A 614 28.22 -35.01 57.65
N GLU A 615 28.81 -34.62 56.53
CA GLU A 615 28.53 -33.37 55.84
C GLU A 615 27.90 -33.69 54.49
N TYR A 616 27.09 -32.79 53.96
CA TYR A 616 26.51 -32.97 52.63
C TYR A 616 26.58 -31.67 51.83
N LYS A 617 26.58 -31.83 50.51
CA LYS A 617 26.51 -30.71 49.57
C LYS A 617 25.62 -31.09 48.39
N ILE A 618 24.79 -30.14 47.98
CA ILE A 618 23.91 -30.28 46.81
C ILE A 618 24.58 -29.57 45.64
N ARG A 619 24.71 -30.26 44.50
CA ARG A 619 25.27 -29.68 43.26
C ARG A 619 24.59 -30.29 42.04
N ASP A 620 24.07 -29.44 41.16
CA ASP A 620 23.40 -29.83 39.90
C ASP A 620 22.29 -30.90 40.06
N GLY A 621 21.47 -30.78 41.12
CA GLY A 621 20.34 -31.70 41.40
C GLY A 621 20.75 -33.05 42.00
N ARG A 622 21.99 -33.20 42.47
CA ARG A 622 22.51 -34.41 43.14
C ARG A 622 22.97 -34.09 44.55
N VAL A 623 22.72 -34.99 45.49
CA VAL A 623 23.17 -34.83 46.88
C VAL A 623 24.38 -35.73 47.13
N ILE A 624 25.49 -35.11 47.52
CA ILE A 624 26.75 -35.78 47.82
C ILE A 624 26.94 -35.77 49.34
N PHE A 625 27.03 -36.96 49.94
CA PHE A 625 27.33 -37.12 51.36
C PHE A 625 28.81 -37.44 51.56
N GLY A 626 29.48 -36.62 52.35
CA GLY A 626 30.83 -36.84 52.84
C GLY A 626 30.79 -37.35 54.27
N VAL A 627 31.21 -38.60 54.51
CA VAL A 627 31.37 -39.13 55.87
C VAL A 627 32.83 -39.03 56.27
N VAL A 628 33.09 -38.17 57.25
CA VAL A 628 34.42 -37.87 57.79
C VAL A 628 34.64 -38.73 59.03
N VAL A 629 35.62 -39.64 58.96
CA VAL A 629 36.04 -40.48 60.10
C VAL A 629 37.36 -39.95 60.63
N ARG A 630 37.37 -39.49 61.88
CA ARG A 630 38.54 -38.97 62.59
C ARG A 630 38.98 -39.95 63.66
N ASN A 631 40.21 -40.46 63.55
CA ASN A 631 40.77 -41.36 64.54
C ASN A 631 41.75 -40.62 65.45
N GLY A 632 41.28 -39.92 66.49
CA GLY A 632 42.13 -39.28 67.50
C GLY A 632 42.55 -40.23 68.64
N SER A 633 42.68 -41.53 68.35
CA SER A 633 43.17 -42.54 69.29
C SER A 633 44.59 -43.01 68.92
N ASP A 634 45.33 -43.56 69.88
CA ASP A 634 46.70 -44.05 69.65
C ASP A 634 46.80 -45.33 68.76
N ASN A 635 45.68 -45.92 68.31
CA ASN A 635 45.65 -47.18 67.53
C ASN A 635 44.91 -47.02 66.18
N PRO A 636 45.38 -47.65 65.09
CA PRO A 636 44.71 -47.62 63.79
C PRO A 636 43.39 -48.40 63.77
N MET A 637 42.41 -47.90 63.00
CA MET A 637 41.17 -48.59 62.64
C MET A 637 41.41 -49.35 61.34
N GLN A 638 41.17 -50.66 61.30
CA GLN A 638 41.42 -51.48 60.11
C GLN A 638 40.11 -51.87 59.42
N ASN A 639 40.14 -52.04 58.08
CA ASN A 639 38.99 -52.41 57.26
C ASN A 639 37.76 -51.50 57.45
N VAL A 640 37.97 -50.19 57.59
CA VAL A 640 36.90 -49.22 57.78
C VAL A 640 36.02 -49.15 56.55
N GLN A 641 34.72 -49.37 56.73
CA GLN A 641 33.73 -49.36 55.67
C GLN A 641 32.51 -48.54 56.07
N VAL A 642 32.10 -47.63 55.20
CA VAL A 642 30.94 -46.74 55.38
C VAL A 642 29.80 -47.22 54.49
N ILE A 643 28.63 -47.46 55.08
CA ILE A 643 27.44 -47.96 54.39
C ILE A 643 26.32 -46.94 54.61
N LEU A 644 25.77 -46.39 53.52
CA LEU A 644 24.66 -45.44 53.53
C LEU A 644 23.52 -45.91 52.62
N GLY A 645 22.27 -45.69 53.01
CA GLY A 645 21.12 -46.02 52.18
C GLY A 645 19.89 -45.19 52.52
N VAL A 646 19.01 -45.00 51.53
CA VAL A 646 17.70 -44.37 51.68
C VAL A 646 16.65 -45.41 51.30
N PRO A 647 16.07 -46.14 52.28
CA PRO A 647 15.34 -47.38 52.01
C PRO A 647 14.08 -47.22 51.16
N ASP A 648 13.46 -46.05 51.18
CA ASP A 648 12.19 -45.76 50.49
C ASP A 648 12.39 -45.35 49.01
N LEU A 649 13.63 -45.28 48.53
CA LEU A 649 13.98 -44.96 47.15
C LEU A 649 14.72 -46.15 46.48
N THR A 650 14.41 -46.42 45.22
CA THR A 650 14.69 -47.72 44.55
C THR A 650 16.17 -48.10 44.33
N ASP A 651 17.14 -47.23 44.60
CA ASP A 651 18.60 -47.54 44.58
C ASP A 651 19.17 -47.57 46.00
N ALA A 652 19.01 -48.73 46.65
CA ALA A 652 18.71 -48.77 48.08
C ALA A 652 19.90 -48.64 49.06
N ILE A 653 21.14 -49.05 48.75
CA ILE A 653 22.29 -48.94 49.70
C ILE A 653 23.60 -48.85 48.92
N LYS A 654 24.46 -47.88 49.26
CA LYS A 654 25.81 -47.71 48.72
C LYS A 654 26.86 -47.86 49.83
N THR A 655 28.01 -48.40 49.46
CA THR A 655 29.08 -48.70 50.40
C THR A 655 30.44 -48.28 49.87
N GLU A 656 31.23 -47.63 50.70
CA GLU A 656 32.58 -47.19 50.39
C GLU A 656 33.57 -47.71 51.44
N ASN A 657 34.69 -48.26 50.98
CA ASN A 657 35.71 -48.83 51.86
C ASN A 657 36.91 -47.89 51.92
N LEU A 658 37.24 -47.44 53.14
CA LEU A 658 38.32 -46.51 53.42
C LEU A 658 39.62 -47.22 53.83
N GLY A 659 39.60 -48.54 54.00
CA GLY A 659 40.77 -49.33 54.36
C GLY A 659 41.22 -49.07 55.80
N THR A 660 42.51 -48.80 56.01
CA THR A 660 43.06 -48.57 57.36
C THR A 660 43.20 -47.07 57.62
N VAL A 661 42.62 -46.59 58.72
CA VAL A 661 42.72 -45.20 59.19
C VAL A 661 43.68 -45.13 60.37
N GLU A 662 44.82 -44.48 60.17
CA GLU A 662 45.92 -44.40 61.14
C GLU A 662 45.63 -43.42 62.30
N PRO A 663 46.30 -43.55 63.46
CA PRO A 663 46.19 -42.63 64.60
C PRO A 663 46.39 -41.16 64.23
N ASP A 664 45.60 -40.27 64.81
CA ASP A 664 45.55 -38.81 64.61
C ASP A 664 45.32 -38.35 63.15
N THR A 665 44.75 -39.21 62.30
CA THR A 665 44.43 -38.88 60.90
C THR A 665 42.92 -38.82 60.62
N VAL A 666 42.58 -38.18 59.50
CA VAL A 666 41.21 -38.00 59.03
C VAL A 666 41.09 -38.64 57.65
N SER A 667 40.05 -39.45 57.45
CA SER A 667 39.70 -40.05 56.16
C SER A 667 38.24 -39.74 55.82
N VAL A 668 37.94 -39.57 54.53
CA VAL A 668 36.62 -39.14 54.06
C VAL A 668 36.13 -40.10 52.98
N ALA A 669 34.92 -40.63 53.15
CA ALA A 669 34.16 -41.34 52.12
C ALA A 669 33.16 -40.39 51.48
N GLN A 670 33.07 -40.38 50.15
CA GLN A 670 32.12 -39.57 49.40
C GLN A 670 31.14 -40.46 48.63
N ILE A 671 29.89 -40.46 49.08
CA ILE A 671 28.82 -41.27 48.52
C ILE A 671 27.74 -40.35 47.93
N GLU A 672 27.53 -40.46 46.63
CA GLU A 672 26.59 -39.62 45.88
C GLU A 672 25.25 -40.34 45.65
N PHE A 673 24.13 -39.63 45.82
CA PHE A 673 22.79 -40.08 45.46
C PHE A 673 22.14 -39.09 44.49
N GLU A 674 21.52 -39.61 43.44
CA GLU A 674 20.67 -38.80 42.54
C GLU A 674 19.23 -38.88 43.06
N LEU A 675 18.68 -37.75 43.51
CA LEU A 675 17.32 -37.67 44.04
C LEU A 675 16.45 -36.92 43.03
N GLN A 676 15.20 -37.36 42.85
CA GLN A 676 14.25 -36.66 41.99
C GLN A 676 13.58 -35.51 42.77
N PRO A 677 13.27 -34.37 42.12
CA PRO A 677 12.67 -33.21 42.81
C PRO A 677 11.36 -33.56 43.52
N GLY A 678 11.26 -33.22 44.80
CA GLY A 678 10.10 -33.51 45.66
C GLY A 678 10.11 -34.88 46.35
N ALA A 679 11.22 -35.60 46.34
CA ALA A 679 11.37 -36.88 47.03
C ALA A 679 11.75 -36.68 48.52
N GLU A 680 11.00 -37.31 49.42
CA GLU A 680 11.28 -37.32 50.86
C GLU A 680 11.70 -38.72 51.31
N GLY A 681 12.74 -38.82 52.15
CA GLY A 681 13.21 -40.11 52.69
C GLY A 681 14.19 -39.95 53.85
N GLU A 682 14.29 -40.98 54.69
CA GLU A 682 15.21 -40.98 55.83
C GLU A 682 16.54 -41.65 55.46
N LEU A 683 17.64 -40.90 55.53
CA LEU A 683 18.98 -41.45 55.34
C LEU A 683 19.37 -42.23 56.58
N ILE A 684 19.67 -43.51 56.39
CA ILE A 684 20.23 -44.37 57.42
C ILE A 684 21.62 -44.82 57.02
N GLY A 685 22.50 -44.92 58.02
CA GLY A 685 23.90 -45.20 57.76
C GLY A 685 24.59 -45.86 58.94
N MET A 686 25.65 -46.60 58.65
CA MET A 686 26.54 -47.16 59.66
C MET A 686 27.98 -47.21 59.16
N VAL A 687 28.92 -47.16 60.10
CA VAL A 687 30.35 -47.33 59.85
C VAL A 687 30.82 -48.57 60.60
N GLU A 688 31.46 -49.48 59.89
CA GLU A 688 32.00 -50.72 60.44
C GLU A 688 33.54 -50.69 60.36
N TYR A 689 34.22 -51.21 61.37
CA TYR A 689 35.68 -51.33 61.38
C TYR A 689 36.16 -52.42 62.34
N ASP A 690 37.36 -52.93 62.11
CA ASP A 690 38.04 -53.87 63.00
C ASP A 690 39.04 -53.14 63.90
N SER A 691 39.03 -53.44 65.19
CA SER A 691 40.05 -52.96 66.13
C SER A 691 41.34 -53.77 66.00
N ILE A 692 42.44 -53.24 66.54
CA ILE A 692 43.77 -53.90 66.50
C ILE A 692 43.79 -55.26 67.23
N GLU A 693 42.83 -55.51 68.12
CA GLU A 693 42.65 -56.80 68.82
C GLU A 693 41.80 -57.80 68.01
N GLY A 694 41.31 -57.40 66.83
CA GLY A 694 40.53 -58.22 65.90
C GLY A 694 39.02 -58.26 66.19
N GLU A 695 38.51 -57.33 67.00
CA GLU A 695 37.07 -57.21 67.23
C GLU A 695 36.41 -56.31 66.17
N HIS A 696 35.37 -56.82 65.53
CA HIS A 696 34.56 -56.07 64.58
C HIS A 696 33.57 -55.15 65.32
N LYS A 697 33.58 -53.85 65.01
CA LYS A 697 32.76 -52.81 65.63
C LYS A 697 31.88 -52.16 64.57
N VAL A 698 30.63 -51.88 64.96
CA VAL A 698 29.63 -51.23 64.11
C VAL A 698 29.09 -50.02 64.85
N VAL A 699 29.13 -48.87 64.18
CA VAL A 699 28.66 -47.59 64.71
C VAL A 699 27.54 -47.10 63.82
N ASN A 700 26.32 -47.09 64.35
CA ASN A 700 25.16 -46.59 63.63
C ASN A 700 25.15 -45.06 63.67
N LEU A 701 24.98 -44.45 62.50
CA LEU A 701 24.79 -43.02 62.36
C LEU A 701 23.34 -42.69 62.71
N LYS A 702 23.13 -41.47 63.24
CA LYS A 702 21.77 -41.00 63.52
C LYS A 702 21.02 -40.83 62.19
N PRO A 703 19.79 -41.34 62.06
CA PRO A 703 18.98 -41.10 60.88
C PRO A 703 18.73 -39.61 60.69
N VAL A 704 18.75 -39.15 59.44
CA VAL A 704 18.45 -37.75 59.09
C VAL A 704 17.45 -37.76 57.94
N MET A 705 16.35 -37.02 58.10
CA MET A 705 15.35 -36.85 57.06
C MET A 705 15.88 -35.93 55.97
N ILE A 706 15.74 -36.34 54.70
CA ILE A 706 16.12 -35.57 53.53
C ILE A 706 14.86 -35.29 52.70
N VAL A 707 14.72 -34.04 52.27
CA VAL A 707 13.71 -33.58 51.32
C VAL A 707 14.48 -32.98 50.13
N ALA A 708 14.31 -33.56 48.95
CA ALA A 708 15.06 -33.23 47.73
C ALA A 708 14.38 -32.21 46.82
#